data_AF-A0A2E9QMK7-F1
#
_entry.id   AF-A0A2E9QMK7-F1
#
_cell.length_a   1.000
_cell.length_b   1.000
_cell.length_c   1.000
_cell.angle_alpha   90.00
_cell.angle_beta   90.00
_cell.angle_gamma   90.00
#
_symmetry.space_group_name_H-M   'P 1'
#
loop_
_entity.id
_entity.type
_entity.pdbx_description
1 polymer ?
#
loop_
_entity_poly.entity_id
_entity_poly.type
_entity_poly.pdbx_seq_one_letter_code
_entity_poly.pdbx_strand_id
1 'polypeptide(L)'
;MYEKENRLLIRGGLCALVCVILLLFACGPAPCTSNRDCAEGFYCDVGLFVCYPESGRCEKGASRICYSGDLRTRGEGVCKDGVQLCVEDGRWGACNGDVTPTVEICDGRDNNCDGVIDENCADKVLCESISFQERIVTKAVLSKDVHKRVFVTISFTDVVPTMLFPGKLPVLTIESDGVWVIEKSVLSDDKKTLYYTLFSEKDWFRTFRLRLRGESVLPGEKNKLCSYLYYSLTLQAQCERGWSDCGGICRDTEHDPNYCGGCEQKCPRGRECCRGRCRQPVAPSRICGACDDICSIGKACCDGICQSLNENVTHCGACGVRCKSGQRCCGYQCIDVLRNNEHCGLCGKKCQGNRKCCNGECVRLGNDKRHCGACGNTCQASEFCSLGRCQTCEPPNSLCSQTTTPQWPVCVDIRFSNRHCGACANNCATDEVCLNGRCGLCRQSLDCEEDPQCVLGSCKRDFYCSLLGRCKKPSSVNERGHLVLDDVGEVDAFDFQLDPAGRYLLAGSFRGGFTFQQRHLPSQGARDIFVGHYDPKGSSSHRLLWLKQIGGKGDDYGAKIVLTPTQRVSVLGVYGEGGKETTFVDIGNPSATKLTPPTAANNGLFLASFSSAGTLLKVVPLHAGTSHLAPTFDVSKSDEHILAFGVKEADKLKQLGCGTKDLHNKKDPLLARQQLVLMKLTSNLDCDWARIVGTTTAGKMEPVGVGFLKGPDFNEPINVFGNTTGTFQWDTATFSFAGGAHGFLLRASLKGVISPIHTPWSTTVDTWQAAINTGYTVRNGVKDSSNIIAGSFLGTLQAGALSFRSSTKGDVFVAKEAGKIAGSVVQWPHLQSVTVRDIALKWNKSGMNVEGVYVGGEFSGTMVLPNGLSLTSYGKKDIFVMFIDFSSGPGWTTHIGGVGDEWLQRLHVRIASPGIGIHVGGISESEVLYHDGASSKRSLASGARRMFIWNLRL
;
A
#
# COMPACT_ATOMS: atom_id res chain seq x y z
N MET A 1 79.97 42.43 -47.46
CA MET A 1 79.79 43.41 -48.54
C MET A 1 78.43 44.05 -48.30
N TYR A 2 78.19 45.35 -48.07
CA TYR A 2 78.97 46.61 -47.94
C TYR A 2 78.02 47.56 -47.15
N GLU A 3 78.36 48.45 -46.21
CA GLU A 3 79.59 48.75 -45.44
C GLU A 3 79.18 49.30 -44.02
N LYS A 4 80.05 49.42 -43.00
CA LYS A 4 80.73 50.66 -42.50
C LYS A 4 79.95 52.00 -42.57
N GLU A 5 80.07 52.96 -41.64
CA GLU A 5 80.59 53.01 -40.25
C GLU A 5 80.24 54.40 -39.64
N ASN A 6 80.35 54.55 -38.32
CA ASN A 6 80.69 55.80 -37.59
C ASN A 6 79.80 57.09 -37.63
N ARG A 7 79.32 57.41 -36.41
CA ARG A 7 79.51 58.69 -35.66
C ARG A 7 78.85 60.02 -36.11
N LEU A 8 78.03 60.53 -35.19
CA LEU A 8 78.18 61.84 -34.51
C LEU A 8 78.74 63.02 -35.33
N LEU A 9 77.94 64.08 -35.53
CA LEU A 9 78.00 65.37 -34.80
C LEU A 9 77.28 66.54 -35.52
N ILE A 10 76.93 67.54 -34.69
CA ILE A 10 76.61 68.95 -35.02
C ILE A 10 75.18 69.26 -35.55
N ARG A 11 74.43 69.85 -34.60
CA ARG A 11 73.23 70.68 -34.79
C ARG A 11 73.54 71.96 -35.59
N GLY A 12 72.50 72.50 -36.22
CA GLY A 12 72.30 73.95 -36.38
C GLY A 12 72.88 74.55 -37.67
N GLY A 13 72.02 75.20 -38.46
CA GLY A 13 72.47 75.96 -39.63
C GLY A 13 71.39 76.29 -40.67
N LEU A 14 70.33 75.49 -40.79
CA LEU A 14 69.18 75.80 -41.69
C LEU A 14 67.90 76.25 -40.97
N CYS A 15 67.97 76.51 -39.67
CA CYS A 15 66.99 77.35 -38.97
C CYS A 15 67.30 78.84 -39.27
N ALA A 16 66.67 79.41 -40.31
CA ALA A 16 66.47 80.86 -40.43
C ALA A 16 65.46 81.24 -41.52
N LEU A 17 65.67 80.75 -42.76
CA LEU A 17 65.06 81.40 -43.94
C LEU A 17 63.78 80.75 -44.50
N VAL A 18 63.50 79.49 -44.14
CA VAL A 18 62.23 78.84 -44.53
C VAL A 18 61.06 79.29 -43.63
N CYS A 19 61.36 79.96 -42.51
CA CYS A 19 60.40 80.36 -41.47
C CYS A 19 59.39 81.47 -41.86
N VAL A 20 59.48 82.08 -43.06
CA VAL A 20 58.64 83.25 -43.41
C VAL A 20 57.49 82.92 -44.38
N ILE A 21 57.57 81.82 -45.14
CA ILE A 21 56.56 81.48 -46.19
C ILE A 21 55.67 80.28 -45.82
N LEU A 22 56.02 79.50 -44.80
CA LEU A 22 55.13 78.46 -44.22
C LEU A 22 54.21 78.97 -43.09
N LEU A 23 54.08 80.29 -42.93
CA LEU A 23 53.24 80.93 -41.89
C LEU A 23 51.73 81.01 -42.22
N LEU A 24 51.25 80.30 -43.26
CA LEU A 24 49.83 80.29 -43.65
C LEU A 24 49.16 78.90 -43.64
N PHE A 25 49.85 77.84 -43.21
CA PHE A 25 49.25 76.51 -42.97
C PHE A 25 49.71 75.85 -41.66
N ALA A 26 50.07 76.67 -40.66
CA ALA A 26 50.57 76.22 -39.35
C ALA A 26 49.46 76.14 -38.27
N CYS A 27 48.46 75.26 -38.48
CA CYS A 27 47.62 74.73 -37.41
C CYS A 27 46.94 73.41 -37.85
N GLY A 28 47.76 72.41 -38.18
CA GLY A 28 47.29 71.02 -38.04
C GLY A 28 47.08 70.73 -36.55
N PRO A 29 46.06 69.94 -36.17
CA PRO A 29 45.78 69.65 -34.77
C PRO A 29 46.98 68.99 -34.08
N ALA A 30 47.22 69.37 -32.82
CA ALA A 30 48.39 68.91 -32.08
C ALA A 30 48.39 67.38 -31.92
N PRO A 31 49.56 66.72 -32.06
CA PRO A 31 49.66 65.31 -31.78
C PRO A 31 49.58 65.07 -30.27
N CYS A 32 48.79 64.08 -29.89
CA CYS A 32 48.44 63.78 -28.50
C CYS A 32 48.64 62.29 -28.21
N THR A 33 48.92 61.95 -26.96
CA THR A 33 48.89 60.57 -26.46
C THR A 33 47.88 60.39 -25.32
N SER A 34 47.32 61.50 -24.82
CA SER A 34 46.26 61.54 -23.83
C SER A 34 45.38 62.78 -24.03
N ASN A 35 44.17 62.78 -23.46
CA ASN A 35 43.28 63.95 -23.49
C ASN A 35 43.87 65.19 -22.78
N ARG A 36 44.92 65.03 -21.95
CA ARG A 36 45.59 66.15 -21.27
C ARG A 36 46.48 66.98 -22.20
N ASP A 37 46.80 66.44 -23.38
CA ASP A 37 47.61 67.11 -24.40
C ASP A 37 46.76 67.99 -25.33
N CYS A 38 45.42 67.89 -25.22
CA CYS A 38 44.45 68.64 -26.01
C CYS A 38 43.91 69.85 -25.24
N ALA A 39 43.48 70.89 -25.99
CA ALA A 39 42.83 72.06 -25.41
C ALA A 39 41.47 71.71 -24.79
N GLU A 40 41.00 72.51 -23.84
CA GLU A 40 39.71 72.30 -23.17
C GLU A 40 38.56 72.26 -24.18
N GLY A 41 37.74 71.20 -24.15
CA GLY A 41 36.73 70.92 -25.18
C GLY A 41 37.26 70.18 -26.42
N PHE A 42 38.42 69.51 -26.35
CA PHE A 42 38.95 68.58 -27.35
C PHE A 42 39.42 67.28 -26.68
N TYR A 43 39.23 66.13 -27.35
CA TYR A 43 39.72 64.83 -26.89
C TYR A 43 40.76 64.26 -27.86
N CYS A 44 41.64 63.38 -27.36
CA CYS A 44 42.68 62.75 -28.14
C CYS A 44 42.20 61.45 -28.80
N ASP A 45 42.29 61.37 -30.13
CA ASP A 45 42.25 60.08 -30.82
C ASP A 45 43.68 59.48 -30.80
N VAL A 46 43.89 58.52 -29.91
CA VAL A 46 45.17 57.80 -29.75
C VAL A 46 45.48 56.81 -30.89
N GLY A 47 44.52 56.50 -31.77
CA GLY A 47 44.77 55.71 -32.98
C GLY A 47 45.31 56.55 -34.13
N LEU A 48 44.93 57.84 -34.18
CA LEU A 48 45.38 58.80 -35.19
C LEU A 48 46.41 59.81 -34.66
N PHE A 49 46.67 59.83 -33.35
CA PHE A 49 47.49 60.82 -32.64
C PHE A 49 47.05 62.26 -32.94
N VAL A 50 45.75 62.56 -32.84
CA VAL A 50 45.17 63.86 -33.21
C VAL A 50 44.07 64.29 -32.22
N CYS A 51 44.10 65.56 -31.79
CA CYS A 51 43.02 66.16 -31.00
C CYS A 51 41.78 66.52 -31.87
N TYR A 52 40.60 66.01 -31.50
CA TYR A 52 39.31 66.31 -32.11
C TYR A 52 38.40 67.15 -31.18
N PRO A 53 37.61 68.11 -31.69
CA PRO A 53 36.72 68.91 -30.87
C PRO A 53 35.60 68.07 -30.24
N GLU A 54 35.32 68.30 -28.95
CA GLU A 54 34.16 67.79 -28.22
C GLU A 54 32.87 68.55 -28.58
N SER A 55 32.69 68.89 -29.86
CA SER A 55 31.36 69.22 -30.37
C SER A 55 30.51 67.97 -30.23
N GLY A 56 29.71 67.89 -29.15
CA GLY A 56 28.83 66.77 -28.83
C GLY A 56 27.64 66.56 -29.79
N ARG A 57 27.80 67.00 -31.05
CA ARG A 57 26.91 66.72 -32.16
C ARG A 57 27.64 65.97 -33.27
N CYS A 58 26.93 65.05 -33.91
CA CYS A 58 27.43 64.22 -35.00
C CYS A 58 26.45 64.21 -36.18
N GLU A 59 26.91 63.77 -37.34
CA GLU A 59 26.07 63.62 -38.53
C GLU A 59 25.33 62.28 -38.53
N LYS A 60 24.06 62.28 -38.95
CA LYS A 60 23.18 61.11 -38.95
C LYS A 60 23.83 59.94 -39.69
N GLY A 61 24.02 58.81 -39.00
CA GLY A 61 24.64 57.61 -39.57
C GLY A 61 26.17 57.55 -39.49
N ALA A 62 26.85 58.60 -39.00
CA ALA A 62 28.27 58.51 -38.66
C ALA A 62 28.49 57.48 -37.55
N SER A 63 29.66 56.82 -37.56
CA SER A 63 30.09 55.82 -36.59
C SER A 63 31.43 56.18 -35.96
N ARG A 64 31.61 55.96 -34.66
CA ARG A 64 32.91 56.07 -33.98
C ARG A 64 33.18 54.89 -33.05
N ILE A 65 34.46 54.62 -32.78
CA ILE A 65 34.88 53.66 -31.76
C ILE A 65 34.54 54.24 -30.37
N CYS A 66 34.14 53.37 -29.45
CA CYS A 66 33.82 53.74 -28.08
C CYS A 66 34.16 52.61 -27.10
N TYR A 67 34.26 52.95 -25.82
CA TYR A 67 34.44 52.01 -24.73
C TYR A 67 33.78 52.61 -23.48
N SER A 68 32.88 51.87 -22.81
CA SER A 68 32.13 52.39 -21.66
C SER A 68 32.70 51.98 -20.28
N GLY A 69 33.76 51.17 -20.25
CA GLY A 69 34.49 50.78 -19.03
C GLY A 69 35.60 51.77 -18.62
N ASP A 70 36.35 51.45 -17.55
CA ASP A 70 37.54 52.21 -17.16
C ASP A 70 38.61 52.11 -18.27
N LEU A 71 39.08 53.25 -18.78
CA LEU A 71 40.03 53.33 -19.88
C LEU A 71 41.34 52.54 -19.64
N ARG A 72 41.70 52.21 -18.40
CA ARG A 72 42.86 51.36 -18.07
C ARG A 72 42.70 49.89 -18.44
N THR A 73 41.45 49.44 -18.57
CA THR A 73 41.09 48.04 -18.88
C THR A 73 40.82 47.80 -20.36
N ARG A 74 40.92 48.86 -21.16
CA ARG A 74 40.54 48.87 -22.58
C ARG A 74 41.53 48.06 -23.40
N GLY A 75 41.11 46.87 -23.84
CA GLY A 75 41.94 45.95 -24.63
C GLY A 75 42.69 44.91 -23.81
N GLU A 76 42.54 44.91 -22.48
CA GLU A 76 43.07 43.87 -21.60
C GLU A 76 42.05 42.73 -21.43
N GLY A 77 42.53 41.50 -21.23
CA GLY A 77 41.68 40.33 -21.01
C GLY A 77 40.62 40.10 -22.09
N VAL A 78 39.35 39.99 -21.67
CA VAL A 78 38.19 39.91 -22.59
C VAL A 78 37.66 41.27 -23.05
N CYS A 79 38.17 42.37 -22.48
CA CYS A 79 37.63 43.70 -22.71
C CYS A 79 38.03 44.28 -24.07
N LYS A 80 37.07 44.92 -24.73
CA LYS A 80 37.26 45.45 -26.08
C LYS A 80 36.31 46.59 -26.40
N ASP A 81 36.68 47.32 -27.45
CA ASP A 81 35.90 48.43 -27.97
C ASP A 81 34.61 48.00 -28.67
N GLY A 82 33.64 48.91 -28.63
CA GLY A 82 32.39 48.86 -29.37
C GLY A 82 32.29 50.01 -30.37
N VAL A 83 31.12 50.15 -30.97
CA VAL A 83 30.82 51.21 -31.95
C VAL A 83 29.61 52.03 -31.50
N GLN A 84 29.76 53.34 -31.49
CA GLN A 84 28.69 54.32 -31.32
C GLN A 84 28.21 54.78 -32.70
N LEU A 85 26.91 54.73 -32.93
CA LEU A 85 26.25 55.34 -34.09
C LEU A 85 25.62 56.68 -33.69
N CYS A 86 25.66 57.64 -34.61
CA CYS A 86 24.95 58.90 -34.44
C CYS A 86 23.44 58.73 -34.67
N VAL A 87 22.64 58.98 -33.63
CA VAL A 87 21.17 58.92 -33.69
C VAL A 87 20.58 60.21 -34.27
N GLU A 88 19.28 60.19 -34.63
CA GLU A 88 18.66 61.23 -35.45
C GLU A 88 18.70 62.65 -34.85
N ASP A 89 18.75 62.78 -33.52
CA ASP A 89 18.92 64.05 -32.80
C ASP A 89 20.34 64.65 -32.90
N GLY A 90 21.20 64.07 -33.75
CA GLY A 90 22.59 64.46 -33.94
C GLY A 90 23.46 64.19 -32.72
N ARG A 91 23.15 63.16 -31.91
CA ARG A 91 23.93 62.74 -30.72
C ARG A 91 24.48 61.34 -30.90
N TRP A 92 25.60 61.03 -30.25
CA TRP A 92 26.11 59.65 -30.21
C TRP A 92 25.20 58.79 -29.33
N GLY A 93 24.81 57.61 -29.84
CA GLY A 93 23.98 56.64 -29.12
C GLY A 93 24.74 55.85 -28.06
N ALA A 94 24.19 54.70 -27.64
CA ALA A 94 24.90 53.76 -26.78
C ALA A 94 26.16 53.21 -27.47
N CYS A 95 27.18 52.85 -26.69
CA CYS A 95 28.26 52.01 -27.18
C CYS A 95 27.72 50.60 -27.40
N ASN A 96 27.80 50.10 -28.63
CA ASN A 96 27.28 48.79 -28.97
C ASN A 96 28.45 47.84 -29.26
N GLY A 97 28.50 46.74 -28.52
CA GLY A 97 29.45 45.65 -28.74
C GLY A 97 30.80 45.79 -28.01
N ASP A 98 30.96 46.80 -27.16
CA ASP A 98 32.06 46.83 -26.19
C ASP A 98 31.87 45.74 -25.13
N VAL A 99 32.99 45.33 -24.54
CA VAL A 99 33.04 44.42 -23.39
C VAL A 99 33.83 45.13 -22.32
N THR A 100 33.20 45.38 -21.19
CA THR A 100 33.76 46.14 -20.05
C THR A 100 34.09 45.21 -18.88
N PRO A 101 34.90 45.66 -17.90
CA PRO A 101 35.24 44.89 -16.71
C PRO A 101 34.04 44.30 -16.00
N THR A 102 34.15 43.02 -15.64
CA THR A 102 33.20 42.29 -14.81
C THR A 102 33.95 41.52 -13.73
N VAL A 103 33.28 41.13 -12.64
CA VAL A 103 33.96 40.38 -11.55
C VAL A 103 34.39 39.01 -12.05
N GLU A 104 35.62 38.59 -11.71
CA GLU A 104 36.23 37.33 -12.13
C GLU A 104 35.31 36.09 -12.09
N ILE A 105 35.25 35.39 -13.21
CA ILE A 105 34.53 34.15 -13.42
C ILE A 105 35.53 33.09 -13.87
N CYS A 106 36.24 32.50 -12.90
CA CYS A 106 37.22 31.42 -13.00
C CYS A 106 37.03 30.43 -14.19
N ASP A 107 37.38 30.87 -15.41
CA ASP A 107 37.08 30.21 -16.68
C ASP A 107 38.31 30.17 -17.62
N GLY A 108 39.48 30.59 -17.11
CA GLY A 108 40.72 30.70 -17.86
C GLY A 108 40.85 32.02 -18.62
N ARG A 109 40.09 33.06 -18.24
CA ARG A 109 40.12 34.38 -18.87
C ARG A 109 40.00 35.48 -17.82
N ASP A 110 40.84 36.48 -17.98
CA ASP A 110 40.73 37.78 -17.32
C ASP A 110 39.39 38.46 -17.68
N ASN A 111 38.43 38.52 -16.74
CA ASN A 111 37.09 39.09 -16.94
C ASN A 111 36.95 40.50 -16.37
N ASN A 112 37.79 40.85 -15.39
CA ASN A 112 37.88 42.16 -14.76
C ASN A 112 38.80 43.10 -15.55
N CYS A 113 39.59 42.54 -16.45
CA CYS A 113 40.49 43.19 -17.39
C CYS A 113 41.59 44.01 -16.68
N ASP A 114 42.15 43.45 -15.59
CA ASP A 114 43.28 44.00 -14.84
C ASP A 114 44.65 43.47 -15.29
N GLY A 115 44.66 42.49 -16.21
CA GLY A 115 45.86 41.87 -16.77
C GLY A 115 46.26 40.55 -16.10
N VAL A 116 45.51 40.07 -15.11
CA VAL A 116 45.69 38.77 -14.46
C VAL A 116 44.55 37.82 -14.82
N ILE A 117 44.83 36.52 -14.95
CA ILE A 117 43.82 35.51 -15.24
C ILE A 117 43.45 34.76 -13.95
N ASP A 118 42.15 34.69 -13.64
CA ASP A 118 41.55 33.90 -12.55
C ASP A 118 42.09 34.22 -11.14
N GLU A 119 42.41 35.48 -10.81
CA GLU A 119 42.80 35.86 -9.46
C GLU A 119 41.60 35.90 -8.48
N ASN A 120 41.89 35.81 -7.17
CA ASN A 120 40.87 35.66 -6.10
C ASN A 120 39.95 34.41 -6.18
N CYS A 121 40.13 33.51 -7.15
CA CYS A 121 39.32 32.29 -7.32
C CYS A 121 39.38 31.29 -6.14
N ALA A 122 40.37 31.39 -5.25
CA ALA A 122 40.51 30.51 -4.08
C ALA A 122 39.39 30.68 -3.03
N ASP A 123 38.91 31.91 -2.79
CA ASP A 123 37.79 32.16 -1.87
C ASP A 123 36.45 31.72 -2.48
N LYS A 124 36.35 31.69 -3.82
CA LYS A 124 35.15 31.28 -4.56
C LYS A 124 34.83 29.79 -4.39
N VAL A 125 35.84 28.92 -4.49
CA VAL A 125 35.69 27.46 -4.30
C VAL A 125 35.20 27.10 -2.90
N LEU A 126 35.61 27.85 -1.88
CA LEU A 126 35.13 27.70 -0.50
C LEU A 126 33.67 28.17 -0.35
N CYS A 127 33.32 29.35 -0.87
CA CYS A 127 31.96 29.87 -0.78
C CYS A 127 30.95 29.03 -1.63
N GLU A 128 31.31 28.53 -2.82
CA GLU A 128 30.42 27.78 -3.72
C GLU A 128 30.00 26.39 -3.18
N SER A 129 30.73 25.83 -2.21
CA SER A 129 30.43 24.53 -1.61
C SER A 129 29.10 24.47 -0.81
N ILE A 130 28.45 25.62 -0.58
CA ILE A 130 27.29 25.78 0.30
C ILE A 130 26.01 26.08 -0.51
N SER A 131 25.53 25.11 -1.30
CA SER A 131 24.26 25.23 -2.03
C SER A 131 23.05 25.07 -1.10
N PHE A 132 22.22 26.12 -0.97
CA PHE A 132 21.00 26.14 -0.14
C PHE A 132 19.69 25.89 -0.90
N GLN A 133 19.71 25.73 -2.23
CA GLN A 133 18.48 25.74 -3.05
C GLN A 133 17.49 24.61 -2.72
N GLU A 134 17.96 23.46 -2.23
CA GLU A 134 17.11 22.31 -1.86
C GLU A 134 16.39 22.47 -0.50
N ARG A 135 16.61 23.57 0.24
CA ARG A 135 16.13 23.76 1.63
C ARG A 135 15.11 24.90 1.82
N ILE A 136 14.57 25.44 0.73
CA ILE A 136 13.68 26.61 0.74
C ILE A 136 12.32 26.24 0.15
N VAL A 137 11.25 26.41 0.93
CA VAL A 137 9.86 26.25 0.49
C VAL A 137 9.23 27.64 0.33
N THR A 138 8.58 27.90 -0.81
CA THR A 138 7.93 29.19 -1.06
C THR A 138 6.47 29.04 -1.48
N LYS A 139 5.66 30.01 -1.10
CA LYS A 139 4.26 30.14 -1.52
C LYS A 139 3.92 31.60 -1.79
N ALA A 140 3.24 31.87 -2.91
CA ALA A 140 2.64 33.17 -3.21
C ALA A 140 1.11 33.03 -3.25
N VAL A 141 0.38 33.95 -2.62
CA VAL A 141 -1.09 33.96 -2.57
C VAL A 141 -1.60 35.39 -2.65
N LEU A 142 -2.72 35.65 -3.35
CA LEU A 142 -3.36 36.96 -3.29
C LEU A 142 -3.98 37.26 -1.92
N SER A 143 -4.00 38.54 -1.57
CA SER A 143 -4.82 39.04 -0.47
C SER A 143 -6.31 38.96 -0.83
N LYS A 144 -7.13 38.43 0.09
CA LYS A 144 -8.60 38.40 -0.03
C LYS A 144 -9.23 39.78 0.09
N ASP A 145 -8.65 40.62 0.95
CA ASP A 145 -9.25 41.91 1.33
C ASP A 145 -8.80 43.06 0.41
N VAL A 146 -7.64 42.92 -0.26
CA VAL A 146 -7.05 43.99 -1.09
C VAL A 146 -6.51 43.40 -2.41
N HIS A 147 -7.32 43.52 -3.47
CA HIS A 147 -7.16 42.87 -4.79
C HIS A 147 -6.00 43.39 -5.68
N LYS A 148 -4.88 43.78 -5.06
CA LYS A 148 -3.62 44.24 -5.67
C LYS A 148 -2.36 43.83 -4.89
N ARG A 149 -2.55 43.05 -3.81
CA ARG A 149 -1.49 42.59 -2.90
C ARG A 149 -1.26 41.09 -3.02
N VAL A 150 0.00 40.69 -3.08
CA VAL A 150 0.46 39.29 -3.05
C VAL A 150 1.28 39.07 -1.79
N PHE A 151 0.84 38.13 -0.96
CA PHE A 151 1.62 37.64 0.17
C PHE A 151 2.56 36.55 -0.30
N VAL A 152 3.85 36.73 -0.05
CA VAL A 152 4.88 35.72 -0.31
C VAL A 152 5.45 35.23 1.01
N THR A 153 5.38 33.92 1.21
CA THR A 153 6.00 33.21 2.33
C THR A 153 7.24 32.46 1.82
N ILE A 154 8.38 32.66 2.48
CA ILE A 154 9.63 31.93 2.25
C ILE A 154 9.99 31.23 3.56
N SER A 155 9.96 29.90 3.58
CA SER A 155 10.25 29.09 4.78
C SER A 155 11.48 28.21 4.56
N PHE A 156 12.29 28.07 5.60
CA PHE A 156 13.53 27.29 5.62
C PHE A 156 13.32 25.96 6.37
N THR A 157 13.93 24.86 5.91
CA THR A 157 13.78 23.54 6.54
C THR A 157 14.50 23.42 7.89
N ASP A 158 15.56 24.19 8.09
CA ASP A 158 16.35 24.26 9.33
C ASP A 158 16.21 25.64 10.01
N VAL A 159 16.76 25.79 11.22
CA VAL A 159 16.94 27.11 11.85
C VAL A 159 17.88 27.96 10.98
N VAL A 160 17.84 29.30 11.13
CA VAL A 160 18.73 30.24 10.42
C VAL A 160 19.85 30.78 11.35
N PRO A 161 20.86 29.98 11.78
CA PRO A 161 21.94 30.46 12.64
C PRO A 161 23.20 30.93 11.88
N THR A 162 23.34 30.61 10.58
CA THR A 162 24.54 30.92 9.78
C THR A 162 24.42 32.15 8.89
N MET A 163 23.20 32.63 8.62
CA MET A 163 23.00 33.84 7.83
C MET A 163 23.07 35.08 8.73
N LEU A 164 24.02 35.96 8.45
CA LEU A 164 24.04 37.32 8.98
C LEU A 164 23.34 38.24 7.97
N PHE A 165 22.42 39.06 8.48
CA PHE A 165 21.78 40.11 7.69
C PHE A 165 22.36 41.46 8.15
N PRO A 166 23.02 42.23 7.28
CA PRO A 166 23.46 43.58 7.61
C PRO A 166 22.24 44.50 7.69
N GLY A 167 21.64 44.56 8.88
CA GLY A 167 20.35 45.22 9.14
C GLY A 167 19.30 44.23 9.64
N LYS A 168 18.20 44.73 10.21
CA LYS A 168 17.22 43.90 10.95
C LYS A 168 16.49 42.83 10.11
N LEU A 169 16.53 42.91 8.77
CA LEU A 169 15.82 42.01 7.85
C LEU A 169 16.62 41.79 6.55
N PRO A 170 16.46 40.62 5.88
CA PRO A 170 17.11 40.31 4.60
C PRO A 170 16.63 41.18 3.44
N VAL A 171 17.56 41.47 2.52
CA VAL A 171 17.29 42.23 1.29
C VAL A 171 16.66 41.31 0.24
N LEU A 172 15.37 41.52 0.01
CA LEU A 172 14.64 40.94 -1.12
C LEU A 172 14.65 41.92 -2.28
N THR A 173 15.01 41.44 -3.47
CA THR A 173 14.91 42.18 -4.74
C THR A 173 13.89 41.50 -5.66
N ILE A 174 13.15 42.30 -6.41
CA ILE A 174 12.13 41.84 -7.36
C ILE A 174 12.57 42.25 -8.76
N GLU A 175 12.69 41.28 -9.66
CA GLU A 175 12.88 41.48 -11.09
C GLU A 175 11.58 41.12 -11.81
N SER A 176 10.96 42.06 -12.53
CA SER A 176 9.79 41.77 -13.35
C SER A 176 9.57 42.83 -14.42
N ASP A 177 8.76 42.50 -15.42
CA ASP A 177 8.35 43.43 -16.48
C ASP A 177 7.32 44.50 -15.99
N GLY A 178 6.84 44.39 -14.75
CA GLY A 178 5.90 45.32 -14.11
C GLY A 178 6.50 46.03 -12.89
N VAL A 179 5.81 47.07 -12.41
CA VAL A 179 6.21 47.80 -11.20
C VAL A 179 5.67 47.11 -9.95
N TRP A 180 6.57 46.70 -9.06
CA TRP A 180 6.25 46.08 -7.77
C TRP A 180 6.91 46.83 -6.60
N VAL A 181 6.19 46.89 -5.48
CA VAL A 181 6.66 47.51 -4.23
C VAL A 181 6.58 46.47 -3.11
N ILE A 182 7.63 46.37 -2.29
CA ILE A 182 7.59 45.62 -1.02
C ILE A 182 7.00 46.57 0.04
N GLU A 183 5.73 46.39 0.38
CA GLU A 183 5.07 47.21 1.40
C GLU A 183 5.47 46.81 2.82
N LYS A 184 5.71 45.52 3.05
CA LYS A 184 6.02 44.98 4.38
C LYS A 184 6.88 43.72 4.28
N SER A 185 7.82 43.59 5.21
CA SER A 185 8.60 42.37 5.45
C SER A 185 8.59 42.05 6.96
N VAL A 186 8.39 40.78 7.30
CA VAL A 186 8.35 40.27 8.70
C VAL A 186 9.07 38.94 8.76
N LEU A 187 10.03 38.80 9.66
CA LEU A 187 10.62 37.51 10.04
C LEU A 187 9.78 36.91 11.19
N SER A 188 9.51 35.60 11.14
CA SER A 188 8.84 34.86 12.22
C SER A 188 9.70 34.80 13.48
N ASP A 189 9.08 34.64 14.64
CA ASP A 189 9.77 34.61 15.94
C ASP A 189 10.77 33.44 16.06
N ASP A 190 10.47 32.30 15.41
CA ASP A 190 11.36 31.14 15.31
C ASP A 190 12.52 31.32 14.29
N LYS A 191 12.53 32.45 13.58
CA LYS A 191 13.45 32.83 12.49
C LYS A 191 13.45 31.89 11.28
N LYS A 192 12.46 30.99 11.13
CA LYS A 192 12.40 30.02 10.02
C LYS A 192 11.57 30.47 8.83
N THR A 193 10.82 31.57 8.93
CA THR A 193 9.92 32.02 7.87
C THR A 193 9.97 33.53 7.69
N LEU A 194 10.12 33.97 6.44
CA LEU A 194 9.99 35.36 6.02
C LEU A 194 8.64 35.55 5.32
N TYR A 195 7.90 36.57 5.75
CA TYR A 195 6.65 37.02 5.14
C TYR A 195 6.88 38.36 4.45
N TYR A 196 6.58 38.42 3.16
CA TYR A 196 6.59 39.65 2.38
C TYR A 196 5.18 39.99 1.89
N THR A 197 4.81 41.27 1.96
CA THR A 197 3.62 41.82 1.30
C THR A 197 4.09 42.63 0.10
N LEU A 198 3.76 42.15 -1.09
CA LEU A 198 4.10 42.78 -2.36
C LEU A 198 2.85 43.46 -2.93
N PHE A 199 3.00 44.66 -3.49
CA PHE A 199 1.93 45.41 -4.14
C PHE A 199 2.32 45.73 -5.59
N SER A 200 1.38 45.58 -6.51
CA SER A 200 1.47 46.13 -7.86
C SER A 200 0.12 46.67 -8.31
N GLU A 201 0.10 47.87 -8.86
CA GLU A 201 -1.16 48.56 -9.14
C GLU A 201 -1.92 47.96 -10.33
N LYS A 202 -1.18 47.42 -11.32
CA LYS A 202 -1.69 46.98 -12.62
C LYS A 202 -1.16 45.63 -13.09
N ASP A 203 0.02 45.21 -12.62
CA ASP A 203 0.74 44.04 -13.15
C ASP A 203 0.86 42.89 -12.13
N TRP A 204 0.00 42.88 -11.10
CA TRP A 204 0.11 41.92 -9.99
C TRP A 204 -0.01 40.45 -10.40
N PHE A 205 -0.66 40.17 -11.54
CA PHE A 205 -0.85 38.83 -12.11
C PHE A 205 0.31 38.39 -13.02
N ARG A 206 1.23 39.31 -13.37
CA ARG A 206 2.41 38.97 -14.17
C ARG A 206 3.37 38.12 -13.36
N THR A 207 4.17 37.36 -14.11
CA THR A 207 5.29 36.61 -13.56
C THR A 207 6.36 37.58 -13.03
N PHE A 208 6.85 37.36 -11.81
CA PHE A 208 7.93 38.11 -11.19
C PHE A 208 8.98 37.16 -10.61
N ARG A 209 10.25 37.56 -10.68
CA ARG A 209 11.37 36.80 -10.13
C ARG A 209 11.84 37.43 -8.83
N LEU A 210 11.84 36.64 -7.77
CA LEU A 210 12.39 37.05 -6.48
C LEU A 210 13.86 36.65 -6.40
N ARG A 211 14.68 37.52 -5.79
CA ARG A 211 16.09 37.28 -5.48
C ARG A 211 16.37 37.69 -4.04
N LEU A 212 16.75 36.72 -3.21
CA LEU A 212 17.06 36.93 -1.78
C LEU A 212 18.58 36.98 -1.58
N ARG A 213 19.07 38.07 -0.96
CA ARG A 213 20.50 38.29 -0.68
C ARG A 213 20.77 38.45 0.83
N GLY A 214 21.98 38.08 1.25
CA GLY A 214 22.50 38.23 2.61
C GLY A 214 23.94 37.71 2.73
N GLU A 215 24.45 37.62 3.95
CA GLU A 215 25.86 37.26 4.24
C GLU A 215 25.93 36.00 5.11
N SER A 216 27.05 35.27 5.09
CA SER A 216 27.30 34.13 6.00
C SER A 216 28.77 34.07 6.41
N VAL A 217 29.02 33.64 7.65
CA VAL A 217 30.37 33.41 8.19
C VAL A 217 30.85 32.01 7.82
N LEU A 218 32.10 31.89 7.36
CA LEU A 218 32.69 30.59 7.04
C LEU A 218 32.98 29.76 8.32
N PRO A 219 32.69 28.45 8.33
CA PRO A 219 33.02 27.58 9.47
C PRO A 219 34.54 27.55 9.73
N GLY A 220 34.97 28.11 10.86
CA GLY A 220 36.37 28.13 11.30
C GLY A 220 37.04 29.51 11.26
N GLU A 221 36.57 30.44 10.44
CA GLU A 221 37.13 31.80 10.34
C GLU A 221 36.14 32.85 10.87
N LYS A 222 36.43 33.41 12.05
CA LYS A 222 35.48 34.27 12.77
C LYS A 222 35.14 35.62 12.09
N ASN A 223 35.89 36.03 11.05
CA ASN A 223 35.81 37.38 10.46
C ASN A 223 35.66 37.43 8.92
N LYS A 224 35.58 36.31 8.19
CA LYS A 224 35.28 36.34 6.73
C LYS A 224 33.77 36.19 6.48
N LEU A 225 33.20 37.13 5.73
CA LEU A 225 31.81 37.16 5.30
C LEU A 225 31.72 36.87 3.79
N CYS A 226 31.09 35.76 3.38
CA CYS A 226 30.70 35.56 1.98
C CYS A 226 29.32 36.21 1.76
N SER A 227 29.17 37.05 0.74
CA SER A 227 27.86 37.56 0.26
C SER A 227 27.26 36.59 -0.76
N TYR A 228 25.99 36.19 -0.58
CA TYR A 228 25.33 35.20 -1.45
C TYR A 228 23.99 35.64 -2.03
N LEU A 229 23.68 35.10 -3.21
CA LEU A 229 22.32 34.95 -3.71
C LEU A 229 21.78 33.58 -3.25
N TYR A 230 21.03 33.55 -2.15
CA TYR A 230 20.53 32.30 -1.57
C TYR A 230 19.45 31.63 -2.41
N TYR A 231 18.70 32.42 -3.18
CA TYR A 231 17.48 31.98 -3.82
C TYR A 231 17.15 32.83 -5.03
N SER A 232 16.72 32.16 -6.12
CA SER A 232 15.96 32.82 -7.18
C SER A 232 14.83 31.92 -7.66
N LEU A 233 13.60 32.43 -7.59
CA LEU A 233 12.42 31.76 -8.13
C LEU A 233 11.60 32.73 -8.97
N THR A 234 11.09 32.19 -10.07
CA THR A 234 10.11 32.83 -10.93
C THR A 234 8.72 32.42 -10.45
N LEU A 235 7.94 33.36 -9.92
CA LEU A 235 6.60 33.17 -9.35
C LEU A 235 5.55 33.85 -10.23
N GLN A 236 4.34 33.29 -10.25
CA GLN A 236 3.14 33.93 -10.80
C GLN A 236 2.06 33.89 -9.73
N ALA A 237 1.35 35.00 -9.54
CA ALA A 237 0.26 35.06 -8.57
C ALA A 237 -0.95 34.25 -9.06
N GLN A 238 -1.56 33.46 -8.17
CA GLN A 238 -2.74 32.63 -8.48
C GLN A 238 -3.85 32.94 -7.47
N CYS A 239 -5.10 32.92 -7.93
CA CYS A 239 -6.27 32.98 -7.04
C CYS A 239 -6.35 31.72 -6.17
N GLU A 240 -6.95 31.85 -4.98
CA GLU A 240 -7.17 30.68 -4.11
C GLU A 240 -8.15 29.66 -4.72
N ARG A 241 -8.12 28.43 -4.22
CA ARG A 241 -9.07 27.38 -4.63
C ARG A 241 -10.51 27.84 -4.41
N GLY A 242 -11.33 27.69 -5.45
CA GLY A 242 -12.72 28.19 -5.49
C GLY A 242 -12.86 29.62 -6.02
N TRP A 243 -11.76 30.35 -6.19
CA TRP A 243 -11.73 31.69 -6.77
C TRP A 243 -11.13 31.66 -8.18
N SER A 244 -11.73 32.39 -9.12
CA SER A 244 -11.27 32.48 -10.51
C SER A 244 -10.82 33.91 -10.85
N ASP A 245 -9.81 34.05 -11.72
CA ASP A 245 -9.39 35.35 -12.25
C ASP A 245 -10.39 35.85 -13.29
N CYS A 246 -11.05 36.96 -12.96
CA CYS A 246 -12.07 37.60 -13.78
C CYS A 246 -11.59 38.97 -14.28
N GLY A 247 -10.50 38.94 -15.05
CA GLY A 247 -9.94 40.12 -15.71
C GLY A 247 -9.04 40.97 -14.81
N GLY A 248 -8.16 40.32 -14.02
CA GLY A 248 -7.31 41.01 -13.05
C GLY A 248 -8.04 41.32 -11.73
N ILE A 249 -9.06 40.50 -11.38
CA ILE A 249 -9.74 40.49 -10.09
C ILE A 249 -10.17 39.05 -9.78
N CYS A 250 -9.69 38.45 -8.69
CA CYS A 250 -10.20 37.16 -8.23
C CYS A 250 -11.66 37.29 -7.75
N ARG A 251 -12.55 36.40 -8.18
CA ARG A 251 -13.95 36.30 -7.69
C ARG A 251 -14.22 34.93 -7.08
N ASP A 252 -15.00 34.88 -6.00
CA ASP A 252 -15.50 33.61 -5.45
C ASP A 252 -16.45 32.98 -6.48
N THR A 253 -16.03 31.85 -7.05
CA THR A 253 -16.81 31.10 -8.03
C THR A 253 -17.50 29.88 -7.43
N GLU A 254 -17.36 29.63 -6.12
CA GLU A 254 -18.01 28.52 -5.42
C GLU A 254 -19.30 28.93 -4.69
N HIS A 255 -19.39 30.19 -4.21
CA HIS A 255 -20.48 30.68 -3.35
C HIS A 255 -21.15 31.98 -3.82
N ASP A 256 -20.50 32.85 -4.60
CA ASP A 256 -21.14 34.10 -5.06
C ASP A 256 -22.21 33.80 -6.13
N PRO A 257 -23.50 34.15 -5.90
CA PRO A 257 -24.55 33.96 -6.89
C PRO A 257 -24.35 34.78 -8.19
N ASN A 258 -23.39 35.70 -8.25
CA ASN A 258 -23.08 36.50 -9.44
C ASN A 258 -21.95 35.92 -10.31
N TYR A 259 -21.11 35.02 -9.78
CA TYR A 259 -19.93 34.45 -10.46
C TYR A 259 -19.88 32.92 -10.36
N CYS A 260 -21.03 32.28 -10.23
CA CYS A 260 -21.17 30.88 -9.84
C CYS A 260 -20.65 29.90 -10.90
N GLY A 261 -19.47 29.33 -10.65
CA GLY A 261 -18.77 28.43 -11.58
C GLY A 261 -18.03 29.15 -12.72
N GLY A 262 -17.98 30.49 -12.71
CA GLY A 262 -17.24 31.26 -13.71
C GLY A 262 -17.58 32.75 -13.72
N CYS A 263 -16.68 33.55 -14.30
CA CYS A 263 -16.68 35.01 -14.24
C CYS A 263 -17.89 35.75 -14.83
N GLU A 264 -18.76 35.05 -15.57
CA GLU A 264 -19.96 35.61 -16.19
C GLU A 264 -21.24 34.81 -15.81
N GLN A 265 -21.15 33.90 -14.84
CA GLN A 265 -22.20 32.92 -14.52
C GLN A 265 -23.07 33.35 -13.34
N LYS A 266 -24.05 34.22 -13.59
CA LYS A 266 -25.01 34.65 -12.58
C LYS A 266 -26.17 33.67 -12.40
N CYS A 267 -26.48 33.32 -11.16
CA CYS A 267 -27.58 32.43 -10.82
C CYS A 267 -28.97 33.05 -11.09
N PRO A 268 -29.93 32.24 -11.60
CA PRO A 268 -31.33 32.66 -11.71
C PRO A 268 -31.94 33.07 -10.36
N ARG A 269 -32.94 33.97 -10.39
CA ARG A 269 -33.66 34.42 -9.17
C ARG A 269 -34.18 33.23 -8.35
N GLY A 270 -33.94 33.26 -7.04
CA GLY A 270 -34.34 32.20 -6.11
C GLY A 270 -33.41 30.97 -6.09
N ARG A 271 -32.21 31.07 -6.67
CA ARG A 271 -31.16 30.04 -6.58
C ARG A 271 -29.90 30.59 -5.93
N GLU A 272 -29.24 29.74 -5.18
CA GLU A 272 -27.95 30.01 -4.51
C GLU A 272 -26.83 29.29 -5.25
N CYS A 273 -25.61 29.80 -5.16
CA CYS A 273 -24.44 29.09 -5.67
C CYS A 273 -23.94 28.10 -4.61
N CYS A 274 -24.00 26.80 -4.91
CA CYS A 274 -23.37 25.78 -4.06
C CYS A 274 -22.28 25.04 -4.86
N ARG A 275 -21.02 25.34 -4.57
CA ARG A 275 -19.81 24.75 -5.19
C ARG A 275 -19.80 24.92 -6.71
N GLY A 276 -19.98 26.15 -7.16
CA GLY A 276 -19.89 26.56 -8.56
C GLY A 276 -21.03 26.05 -9.44
N ARG A 277 -22.19 25.73 -8.85
CA ARG A 277 -23.43 25.47 -9.58
C ARG A 277 -24.62 26.10 -8.87
N CYS A 278 -25.49 26.75 -9.64
CA CYS A 278 -26.72 27.35 -9.13
C CYS A 278 -27.77 26.28 -8.78
N ARG A 279 -28.19 26.20 -7.52
CA ARG A 279 -29.11 25.18 -6.99
C ARG A 279 -30.33 25.80 -6.31
N GLN A 280 -31.36 25.00 -6.11
CA GLN A 280 -32.63 25.38 -5.50
C GLN A 280 -32.84 24.55 -4.22
N PRO A 281 -32.98 25.17 -3.04
CA PRO A 281 -32.94 24.50 -1.73
C PRO A 281 -34.28 23.85 -1.30
N VAL A 282 -35.12 23.43 -2.25
CA VAL A 282 -36.47 22.89 -1.97
C VAL A 282 -36.65 21.50 -2.60
N ALA A 283 -37.55 20.70 -2.01
CA ALA A 283 -37.77 19.29 -2.31
C ALA A 283 -38.17 18.99 -3.78
N PRO A 284 -37.85 17.79 -4.32
CA PRO A 284 -37.10 16.69 -3.72
C PRO A 284 -35.61 16.74 -4.11
N SER A 285 -34.83 17.55 -3.39
CA SER A 285 -33.38 17.59 -3.49
C SER A 285 -32.73 16.85 -2.31
N ARG A 286 -31.48 16.38 -2.50
CA ARG A 286 -30.65 15.88 -1.38
C ARG A 286 -30.11 17.00 -0.51
N ILE A 287 -30.08 18.24 -1.00
CA ILE A 287 -29.69 19.42 -0.24
C ILE A 287 -30.95 19.91 0.48
N CYS A 288 -30.85 20.25 1.76
CA CYS A 288 -32.01 20.57 2.58
C CYS A 288 -31.70 21.70 3.56
N GLY A 289 -32.26 22.88 3.33
CA GLY A 289 -31.80 24.10 4.01
C GLY A 289 -30.65 24.76 3.25
N ALA A 290 -29.58 25.10 3.96
CA ALA A 290 -28.46 25.87 3.40
C ALA A 290 -27.54 25.04 2.47
N CYS A 291 -26.66 25.71 1.72
CA CYS A 291 -25.59 25.08 0.93
C CYS A 291 -24.54 24.37 1.83
N ASP A 292 -24.89 23.18 2.34
CA ASP A 292 -24.00 22.03 2.64
C ASP A 292 -24.73 20.91 3.40
N ASP A 293 -25.95 21.18 3.89
CA ASP A 293 -26.82 20.17 4.53
C ASP A 293 -27.35 19.14 3.52
N ILE A 294 -26.58 18.06 3.33
CA ILE A 294 -26.94 16.94 2.48
C ILE A 294 -27.62 15.84 3.31
N CYS A 295 -28.89 15.57 3.01
CA CYS A 295 -29.61 14.46 3.63
C CYS A 295 -28.88 13.12 3.40
N SER A 296 -28.67 12.39 4.49
CA SER A 296 -28.03 11.07 4.50
C SER A 296 -28.76 10.09 3.57
N ILE A 297 -28.05 9.07 3.08
CA ILE A 297 -28.62 8.06 2.18
C ILE A 297 -29.85 7.41 2.84
N GLY A 298 -30.98 7.39 2.12
CA GLY A 298 -32.27 6.91 2.63
C GLY A 298 -33.18 8.00 3.23
N LYS A 299 -32.70 9.24 3.35
CA LYS A 299 -33.48 10.42 3.72
C LYS A 299 -33.70 11.33 2.51
N ALA A 300 -34.75 12.16 2.55
CA ALA A 300 -34.99 13.23 1.58
C ALA A 300 -35.41 14.51 2.30
N CYS A 301 -35.21 15.65 1.66
CA CYS A 301 -35.71 16.91 2.17
C CYS A 301 -37.23 16.97 2.03
N CYS A 302 -37.94 17.01 3.15
CA CYS A 302 -39.38 17.24 3.21
C CYS A 302 -39.59 18.49 4.08
N ASP A 303 -40.18 19.53 3.49
CA ASP A 303 -40.49 20.80 4.16
C ASP A 303 -39.29 21.44 4.89
N GLY A 304 -38.11 21.38 4.26
CA GLY A 304 -36.85 21.93 4.79
C GLY A 304 -36.14 21.04 5.83
N ILE A 305 -36.66 19.84 6.11
CA ILE A 305 -36.07 18.90 7.09
C ILE A 305 -35.77 17.56 6.43
N CYS A 306 -34.60 16.96 6.71
CA CYS A 306 -34.24 15.63 6.22
C CYS A 306 -35.05 14.51 6.91
N GLN A 307 -36.16 14.11 6.29
CA GLN A 307 -37.02 13.01 6.76
C GLN A 307 -36.56 11.65 6.21
N SER A 308 -36.69 10.61 7.03
CA SER A 308 -36.28 9.26 6.67
C SER A 308 -37.33 8.57 5.80
N LEU A 309 -36.98 8.16 4.58
CA LEU A 309 -37.93 7.54 3.64
C LEU A 309 -38.05 6.03 3.82
N ASN A 310 -37.17 5.40 4.60
CA ASN A 310 -37.09 3.93 4.75
C ASN A 310 -37.88 3.38 5.96
N GLU A 311 -38.10 4.21 6.99
CA GLU A 311 -38.65 3.82 8.30
C GLU A 311 -39.78 4.76 8.77
N ASN A 312 -39.82 6.03 8.33
CA ASN A 312 -40.82 6.98 8.81
C ASN A 312 -42.19 6.67 8.18
N VAL A 313 -43.15 6.32 9.03
CA VAL A 313 -44.52 5.97 8.64
C VAL A 313 -45.33 7.14 8.05
N THR A 314 -44.85 8.39 8.10
CA THR A 314 -45.48 9.56 7.45
C THR A 314 -44.75 10.08 6.21
N HIS A 315 -43.58 9.53 5.86
CA HIS A 315 -42.80 9.90 4.67
C HIS A 315 -42.26 8.65 3.94
N CYS A 316 -43.02 7.56 3.91
CA CYS A 316 -42.52 6.28 3.45
C CYS A 316 -42.35 6.24 1.92
N GLY A 317 -41.11 6.12 1.45
CA GLY A 317 -40.76 6.13 0.02
C GLY A 317 -40.79 7.51 -0.66
N ALA A 318 -41.64 8.43 -0.20
CA ALA A 318 -41.63 9.83 -0.60
C ALA A 318 -42.20 10.74 0.50
N CYS A 319 -41.89 12.04 0.44
CA CYS A 319 -42.41 13.04 1.38
C CYS A 319 -43.94 13.02 1.45
N GLY A 320 -44.50 12.99 2.67
CA GLY A 320 -45.94 13.01 2.92
C GLY A 320 -46.66 11.68 2.70
N VAL A 321 -45.98 10.63 2.25
CA VAL A 321 -46.60 9.30 2.05
C VAL A 321 -46.77 8.59 3.38
N ARG A 322 -48.02 8.53 3.86
CA ARG A 322 -48.39 7.93 5.14
C ARG A 322 -48.88 6.48 5.00
N CYS A 323 -48.29 5.58 5.79
CA CYS A 323 -48.71 4.18 5.84
C CYS A 323 -50.06 4.00 6.56
N LYS A 324 -50.85 3.01 6.15
CA LYS A 324 -52.17 2.70 6.74
C LYS A 324 -52.01 1.98 8.09
N SER A 325 -53.07 1.95 8.89
CA SER A 325 -53.07 1.20 10.16
C SER A 325 -52.73 -0.28 9.94
N GLY A 326 -51.85 -0.84 10.78
CA GLY A 326 -51.28 -2.19 10.63
C GLY A 326 -50.08 -2.29 9.68
N GLN A 327 -49.73 -1.23 8.94
CA GLN A 327 -48.55 -1.20 8.09
C GLN A 327 -47.35 -0.50 8.76
N ARG A 328 -46.14 -0.86 8.33
CA ARG A 328 -44.90 -0.14 8.65
C ARG A 328 -44.16 0.24 7.38
N CYS A 329 -43.34 1.28 7.44
CA CYS A 329 -42.40 1.55 6.36
C CYS A 329 -41.26 0.53 6.43
N CYS A 330 -41.12 -0.28 5.38
CA CYS A 330 -40.10 -1.31 5.26
C CYS A 330 -39.40 -1.14 3.92
N GLY A 331 -38.26 -0.45 3.90
CA GLY A 331 -37.47 -0.29 2.67
C GLY A 331 -38.21 0.51 1.60
N TYR A 332 -38.65 1.71 1.96
CA TYR A 332 -39.35 2.66 1.07
C TYR A 332 -40.79 2.26 0.67
N GLN A 333 -41.34 1.20 1.26
CA GLN A 333 -42.71 0.75 0.99
C GLN A 333 -43.51 0.52 2.28
N CYS A 334 -44.80 0.87 2.26
CA CYS A 334 -45.72 0.58 3.36
C CYS A 334 -46.19 -0.89 3.29
N ILE A 335 -45.65 -1.74 4.16
CA ILE A 335 -45.91 -3.19 4.18
C ILE A 335 -46.79 -3.56 5.37
N ASP A 336 -47.80 -4.41 5.14
CA ASP A 336 -48.61 -5.06 6.20
C ASP A 336 -47.75 -6.12 6.91
N VAL A 337 -47.18 -5.75 8.05
CA VAL A 337 -46.34 -6.64 8.86
C VAL A 337 -47.13 -7.72 9.60
N LEU A 338 -48.46 -7.66 9.60
CA LEU A 338 -49.31 -8.64 10.28
C LEU A 338 -49.62 -9.87 9.39
N ARG A 339 -49.46 -9.72 8.07
CA ARG A 339 -49.81 -10.75 7.07
C ARG A 339 -48.72 -11.08 6.05
N ASN A 340 -47.73 -10.20 5.86
CA ASN A 340 -46.67 -10.43 4.87
C ASN A 340 -45.63 -11.44 5.40
N ASN A 341 -45.48 -12.58 4.70
CA ASN A 341 -44.52 -13.63 5.03
C ASN A 341 -43.05 -13.18 5.04
N GLU A 342 -42.68 -12.11 4.34
CA GLU A 342 -41.32 -11.59 4.25
C GLU A 342 -41.03 -10.50 5.33
N HIS A 343 -42.06 -9.98 6.00
CA HIS A 343 -41.98 -8.87 6.96
C HIS A 343 -42.82 -9.13 8.22
N CYS A 344 -42.82 -10.36 8.73
CA CYS A 344 -43.78 -10.79 9.73
C CYS A 344 -43.48 -10.28 11.15
N GLY A 345 -44.32 -9.37 11.63
CA GLY A 345 -44.20 -8.62 12.89
C GLY A 345 -43.20 -7.46 12.81
N LEU A 346 -42.13 -7.60 12.02
CA LEU A 346 -41.08 -6.60 11.80
C LEU A 346 -40.57 -6.66 10.36
N CYS A 347 -40.06 -5.53 9.85
CA CYS A 347 -39.51 -5.45 8.50
C CYS A 347 -38.36 -6.47 8.30
N GLY A 348 -38.38 -7.22 7.18
CA GLY A 348 -37.35 -8.20 6.85
C GLY A 348 -37.39 -9.49 7.68
N LYS A 349 -38.31 -9.62 8.65
CA LYS A 349 -38.51 -10.86 9.43
C LYS A 349 -39.28 -11.88 8.59
N LYS A 350 -38.57 -12.54 7.67
CA LYS A 350 -39.09 -13.61 6.84
C LYS A 350 -39.47 -14.84 7.66
N CYS A 351 -40.67 -15.37 7.45
CA CYS A 351 -41.08 -16.67 7.98
C CYS A 351 -40.31 -17.80 7.27
N GLN A 352 -39.45 -18.49 8.02
CA GLN A 352 -38.61 -19.56 7.48
C GLN A 352 -39.38 -20.87 7.26
N GLY A 353 -39.10 -21.53 6.14
CA GLY A 353 -39.72 -22.81 5.76
C GLY A 353 -41.21 -22.68 5.41
N ASN A 354 -42.00 -23.70 5.73
CA ASN A 354 -43.44 -23.78 5.45
C ASN A 354 -44.32 -22.96 6.43
N ARG A 355 -43.80 -21.86 6.97
CA ARG A 355 -44.52 -20.99 7.93
C ARG A 355 -45.25 -19.86 7.20
N LYS A 356 -46.40 -19.45 7.72
CA LYS A 356 -47.16 -18.28 7.24
C LYS A 356 -47.21 -17.23 8.34
N CYS A 357 -47.24 -15.96 7.94
CA CYS A 357 -47.48 -14.86 8.86
C CYS A 357 -48.96 -14.79 9.22
N CYS A 358 -49.26 -14.92 10.52
CA CYS A 358 -50.60 -14.77 11.07
C CYS A 358 -50.52 -13.77 12.23
N ASN A 359 -51.15 -12.61 12.06
CA ASN A 359 -51.18 -11.52 13.05
C ASN A 359 -49.79 -11.09 13.56
N GLY A 360 -48.76 -11.15 12.71
CA GLY A 360 -47.38 -10.77 13.05
C GLY A 360 -46.50 -11.92 13.60
N GLU A 361 -47.03 -13.13 13.72
CA GLU A 361 -46.26 -14.32 14.12
C GLU A 361 -46.11 -15.35 12.99
N CYS A 362 -44.94 -16.00 12.92
CA CYS A 362 -44.63 -17.01 11.91
C CYS A 362 -45.01 -18.42 12.38
N VAL A 363 -46.23 -18.83 12.03
CA VAL A 363 -46.88 -20.06 12.49
C VAL A 363 -46.91 -21.13 11.39
N ARG A 364 -47.01 -22.41 11.77
CA ARG A 364 -47.06 -23.52 10.80
C ARG A 364 -48.50 -23.96 10.56
N LEU A 365 -49.09 -23.54 9.45
CA LEU A 365 -50.47 -23.94 9.11
C LEU A 365 -50.64 -25.46 8.97
N GLY A 366 -49.57 -26.21 8.71
CA GLY A 366 -49.62 -27.66 8.55
C GLY A 366 -49.84 -28.44 9.84
N ASN A 367 -49.52 -27.88 11.02
CA ASN A 367 -49.61 -28.59 12.30
C ASN A 367 -49.86 -27.72 13.56
N ASP A 368 -49.97 -26.40 13.46
CA ASP A 368 -50.36 -25.56 14.59
C ASP A 368 -51.86 -25.68 14.88
N LYS A 369 -52.21 -26.20 16.06
CA LYS A 369 -53.62 -26.43 16.48
C LYS A 369 -54.46 -25.15 16.47
N ARG A 370 -53.88 -23.95 16.61
CA ARG A 370 -54.60 -22.66 16.62
C ARG A 370 -54.70 -22.00 15.25
N HIS A 371 -53.99 -22.53 14.25
CA HIS A 371 -53.87 -21.95 12.91
C HIS A 371 -53.89 -23.02 11.82
N CYS A 372 -54.70 -24.06 11.99
CA CYS A 372 -54.68 -25.23 11.12
C CYS A 372 -55.26 -24.93 9.73
N GLY A 373 -54.46 -25.05 8.68
CA GLY A 373 -54.84 -24.73 7.30
C GLY A 373 -54.99 -23.23 6.99
N ALA A 374 -55.41 -22.42 7.96
CA ALA A 374 -55.57 -20.97 7.85
C ALA A 374 -55.29 -20.24 9.17
N CYS A 375 -54.89 -18.96 9.08
CA CYS A 375 -54.66 -18.11 10.24
C CYS A 375 -55.92 -18.02 11.12
N GLY A 376 -55.76 -18.27 12.42
CA GLY A 376 -56.84 -18.25 13.41
C GLY A 376 -57.75 -19.50 13.45
N ASN A 377 -57.61 -20.43 12.49
CA ASN A 377 -58.46 -21.63 12.46
C ASN A 377 -58.01 -22.64 13.53
N THR A 378 -58.82 -22.84 14.58
CA THR A 378 -58.45 -23.66 15.75
C THR A 378 -59.19 -24.99 15.73
N CYS A 379 -58.45 -26.12 15.81
CA CYS A 379 -59.05 -27.46 15.85
C CYS A 379 -59.69 -27.77 17.21
N GLN A 380 -60.71 -28.64 17.22
CA GLN A 380 -61.45 -29.02 18.42
C GLN A 380 -60.59 -29.78 19.44
N ALA A 381 -61.10 -29.98 20.66
CA ALA A 381 -60.36 -30.58 21.77
C ALA A 381 -59.76 -31.95 21.41
N SER A 382 -60.55 -32.83 20.78
CA SER A 382 -60.21 -34.19 20.34
C SER A 382 -59.44 -34.28 19.01
N GLU A 383 -59.18 -33.15 18.34
CA GLU A 383 -58.51 -33.10 17.04
C GLU A 383 -57.06 -32.60 17.16
N PHE A 384 -56.23 -33.01 16.21
CA PHE A 384 -54.90 -32.44 16.00
C PHE A 384 -54.79 -31.89 14.57
N CYS A 385 -53.87 -30.95 14.35
CA CYS A 385 -53.65 -30.41 13.02
C CYS A 385 -52.61 -31.26 12.26
N SER A 386 -52.98 -31.72 11.07
CA SER A 386 -52.15 -32.57 10.22
C SER A 386 -52.36 -32.20 8.76
N LEU A 387 -51.26 -31.92 8.05
CA LEU A 387 -51.25 -31.45 6.66
C LEU A 387 -52.20 -30.25 6.40
N GLY A 388 -52.44 -29.42 7.42
CA GLY A 388 -53.34 -28.27 7.34
C GLY A 388 -54.83 -28.59 7.41
N ARG A 389 -55.20 -29.77 7.93
CA ARG A 389 -56.57 -30.14 8.27
C ARG A 389 -56.64 -30.58 9.72
N CYS A 390 -57.74 -30.27 10.40
CA CYS A 390 -58.05 -30.88 11.68
C CYS A 390 -58.42 -32.35 11.43
N GLN A 391 -57.80 -33.26 12.17
CA GLN A 391 -57.94 -34.71 12.00
C GLN A 391 -58.14 -35.39 13.35
N THR A 392 -58.86 -36.52 13.31
CA THR A 392 -59.02 -37.51 14.38
C THR A 392 -58.12 -38.72 14.09
N CYS A 393 -57.46 -39.30 15.10
CA CYS A 393 -56.79 -40.60 14.91
C CYS A 393 -57.83 -41.72 15.00
N GLU A 394 -58.00 -42.48 13.93
CA GLU A 394 -58.85 -43.68 13.92
C GLU A 394 -58.01 -44.96 14.16
N PRO A 395 -58.59 -45.99 14.81
CA PRO A 395 -57.91 -47.27 14.99
C PRO A 395 -57.48 -47.88 13.65
N PRO A 396 -56.31 -48.56 13.57
CA PRO A 396 -55.46 -49.02 14.68
C PRO A 396 -54.42 -48.00 15.17
N ASN A 397 -54.41 -46.77 14.65
CA ASN A 397 -53.42 -45.77 15.04
C ASN A 397 -53.78 -45.12 16.39
N SER A 398 -52.78 -44.91 17.25
CA SER A 398 -52.96 -44.23 18.54
C SER A 398 -52.33 -42.85 18.52
N LEU A 399 -52.99 -41.88 19.17
CA LEU A 399 -52.48 -40.51 19.32
C LEU A 399 -51.39 -40.48 20.40
N CYS A 400 -50.12 -40.54 19.99
CA CYS A 400 -48.97 -40.60 20.90
C CYS A 400 -48.28 -39.24 21.04
N SER A 401 -48.15 -38.77 22.28
CA SER A 401 -47.30 -37.62 22.62
C SER A 401 -45.82 -37.98 22.53
N GLN A 402 -45.02 -37.14 21.87
CA GLN A 402 -43.56 -37.31 21.83
C GLN A 402 -42.87 -36.59 22.99
N THR A 403 -41.78 -37.18 23.50
CA THR A 403 -40.94 -36.62 24.57
C THR A 403 -39.86 -35.66 24.04
N THR A 404 -39.63 -35.62 22.73
CA THR A 404 -38.66 -34.72 22.08
C THR A 404 -39.31 -33.42 21.63
N THR A 405 -38.55 -32.32 21.65
CA THR A 405 -39.02 -31.00 21.21
C THR A 405 -38.93 -30.86 19.68
N PRO A 406 -39.95 -30.27 19.01
CA PRO A 406 -41.18 -29.71 19.57
C PRO A 406 -42.26 -30.78 19.86
N GLN A 407 -42.85 -30.72 21.05
CA GLN A 407 -43.90 -31.63 21.49
C GLN A 407 -45.19 -31.45 20.68
N TRP A 408 -45.49 -32.40 19.81
CA TRP A 408 -46.80 -32.52 19.16
C TRP A 408 -47.25 -33.98 19.20
N PRO A 409 -48.54 -34.25 19.46
CA PRO A 409 -49.07 -35.60 19.38
C PRO A 409 -49.20 -36.03 17.91
N VAL A 410 -48.85 -37.28 17.62
CA VAL A 410 -48.89 -37.87 16.27
C VAL A 410 -49.68 -39.17 16.29
N CYS A 411 -50.45 -39.47 15.25
CA CYS A 411 -50.99 -40.82 15.07
C CYS A 411 -49.82 -41.76 14.74
N VAL A 412 -49.60 -42.77 15.59
CA VAL A 412 -48.59 -43.82 15.35
C VAL A 412 -49.29 -45.16 15.19
N ASP A 413 -48.89 -45.93 14.16
CA ASP A 413 -49.27 -47.34 14.08
C ASP A 413 -48.45 -48.12 15.12
N ILE A 414 -49.09 -48.37 16.26
CA ILE A 414 -48.50 -49.09 17.38
C ILE A 414 -48.16 -50.55 17.04
N ARG A 415 -48.56 -51.07 15.88
CA ARG A 415 -48.27 -52.45 15.46
C ARG A 415 -46.85 -52.62 14.92
N PHE A 416 -46.21 -51.56 14.44
CA PHE A 416 -44.92 -51.65 13.73
C PHE A 416 -43.88 -50.62 14.19
N SER A 417 -44.24 -49.71 15.10
CA SER A 417 -43.31 -48.71 15.60
C SER A 417 -42.43 -49.26 16.73
N ASN A 418 -41.12 -49.41 16.49
CA ASN A 418 -40.13 -49.78 17.53
C ASN A 418 -40.09 -48.82 18.74
N ARG A 419 -40.72 -47.64 18.67
CA ARG A 419 -40.80 -46.66 19.78
C ARG A 419 -42.18 -46.57 20.44
N HIS A 420 -43.18 -47.24 19.87
CA HIS A 420 -44.57 -47.20 20.33
C HIS A 420 -45.23 -48.59 20.18
N CYS A 421 -44.48 -49.66 20.47
CA CYS A 421 -44.87 -51.02 20.12
C CYS A 421 -45.98 -51.53 21.05
N GLY A 422 -47.19 -51.72 20.54
CA GLY A 422 -48.38 -52.10 21.30
C GLY A 422 -48.97 -51.00 22.19
N ALA A 423 -48.19 -49.97 22.55
CA ALA A 423 -48.63 -48.78 23.28
C ALA A 423 -47.68 -47.60 23.04
N CYS A 424 -48.17 -46.37 23.22
CA CYS A 424 -47.35 -45.17 23.07
C CYS A 424 -46.13 -45.16 24.00
N ALA A 425 -44.96 -44.79 23.48
CA ALA A 425 -43.66 -44.75 24.19
C ALA A 425 -43.15 -46.12 24.69
N ASN A 426 -43.75 -47.23 24.26
CA ASN A 426 -43.20 -48.56 24.49
C ASN A 426 -42.08 -48.86 23.47
N ASN A 427 -40.83 -48.69 23.90
CA ASN A 427 -39.64 -48.91 23.05
C ASN A 427 -39.22 -50.39 23.09
N CYS A 428 -38.92 -50.96 21.93
CA CYS A 428 -38.23 -52.25 21.84
C CYS A 428 -36.75 -52.14 22.25
N ALA A 429 -36.14 -53.24 22.69
CA ALA A 429 -34.72 -53.28 23.03
C ALA A 429 -33.82 -53.03 21.79
N THR A 430 -32.54 -52.75 22.02
CA THR A 430 -31.55 -52.36 20.98
C THR A 430 -31.38 -53.41 19.86
N ASP A 431 -31.72 -54.66 20.14
CA ASP A 431 -31.65 -55.84 19.29
C ASP A 431 -33.02 -56.36 18.80
N GLU A 432 -34.11 -55.67 19.16
CA GLU A 432 -35.49 -56.05 18.85
C GLU A 432 -36.19 -55.11 17.83
N VAL A 433 -37.14 -55.68 17.08
CA VAL A 433 -38.03 -54.98 16.16
C VAL A 433 -39.50 -55.21 16.52
N CYS A 434 -40.36 -54.23 16.24
CA CYS A 434 -41.79 -54.30 16.54
C CYS A 434 -42.56 -55.00 15.42
N LEU A 435 -43.17 -56.13 15.74
CA LEU A 435 -43.98 -56.94 14.83
C LEU A 435 -45.37 -57.17 15.43
N ASN A 436 -46.40 -56.62 14.78
CA ASN A 436 -47.80 -56.69 15.21
C ASN A 436 -48.04 -56.27 16.69
N GLY A 437 -47.31 -55.25 17.14
CA GLY A 437 -47.44 -54.67 18.48
C GLY A 437 -46.68 -55.41 19.58
N ARG A 438 -45.71 -56.26 19.21
CA ARG A 438 -44.80 -56.95 20.13
C ARG A 438 -43.35 -56.80 19.64
N CYS A 439 -42.42 -56.60 20.57
CA CYS A 439 -41.00 -56.57 20.27
C CYS A 439 -40.42 -58.00 20.17
N GLY A 440 -39.42 -58.18 19.31
CA GLY A 440 -38.66 -59.44 19.21
C GLY A 440 -37.46 -59.36 18.26
N LEU A 441 -36.53 -60.30 18.39
CA LEU A 441 -35.23 -60.28 17.72
C LEU A 441 -35.31 -60.46 16.18
N CYS A 442 -34.60 -59.63 15.43
CA CYS A 442 -34.45 -59.78 13.97
C CYS A 442 -33.38 -60.82 13.62
N ARG A 443 -33.63 -61.70 12.63
CA ARG A 443 -32.76 -62.88 12.35
C ARG A 443 -32.03 -62.91 11.01
N GLN A 444 -32.36 -62.09 10.01
CA GLN A 444 -31.65 -62.07 8.70
C GLN A 444 -31.58 -60.66 8.09
N SER A 445 -30.56 -60.40 7.26
CA SER A 445 -30.17 -59.04 6.85
C SER A 445 -30.82 -58.49 5.58
N LEU A 446 -32.04 -58.91 5.24
CA LEU A 446 -32.76 -58.41 4.06
C LEU A 446 -33.67 -57.21 4.36
N ASP A 447 -33.94 -56.92 5.64
CA ASP A 447 -35.02 -56.02 6.08
C ASP A 447 -34.54 -54.61 6.52
N CYS A 448 -33.39 -54.12 6.03
CA CYS A 448 -32.81 -52.83 6.46
C CYS A 448 -32.36 -51.97 5.26
N GLU A 449 -33.17 -50.97 4.86
CA GLU A 449 -32.89 -50.12 3.70
C GLU A 449 -32.08 -48.83 3.95
N GLU A 450 -31.67 -48.47 5.19
CA GLU A 450 -31.11 -47.12 5.48
C GLU A 450 -29.67 -46.98 6.04
N ASP A 451 -28.86 -48.03 6.28
CA ASP A 451 -27.40 -47.84 6.54
C ASP A 451 -26.53 -49.03 6.09
N PRO A 452 -25.92 -49.00 4.88
CA PRO A 452 -25.03 -50.08 4.42
C PRO A 452 -23.66 -50.00 5.11
N GLN A 453 -23.42 -50.94 6.03
CA GLN A 453 -22.10 -51.17 6.63
C GLN A 453 -21.08 -51.66 5.58
N CYS A 454 -19.80 -51.35 5.79
CA CYS A 454 -18.73 -51.82 4.90
C CYS A 454 -18.56 -53.35 5.01
N VAL A 455 -18.59 -54.04 3.86
CA VAL A 455 -18.25 -55.46 3.78
C VAL A 455 -16.89 -55.59 3.13
N LEU A 456 -15.93 -56.24 3.81
CA LEU A 456 -14.56 -56.46 3.32
C LEU A 456 -13.88 -55.18 2.79
N GLY A 457 -14.01 -54.08 3.54
CA GLY A 457 -13.42 -52.77 3.21
C GLY A 457 -14.03 -52.07 1.99
N SER A 458 -15.08 -52.63 1.38
CA SER A 458 -15.62 -52.20 0.09
C SER A 458 -17.05 -51.66 0.21
N CYS A 459 -17.36 -50.63 -0.58
CA CYS A 459 -18.68 -50.01 -0.69
C CYS A 459 -19.21 -50.13 -2.13
N LYS A 460 -20.53 -50.18 -2.33
CA LYS A 460 -21.14 -50.10 -3.68
C LYS A 460 -21.15 -48.64 -4.17
N ARG A 461 -20.86 -48.45 -5.48
CA ARG A 461 -20.82 -47.14 -6.18
C ARG A 461 -19.69 -46.22 -5.69
N ASP A 462 -19.74 -44.93 -6.03
CA ASP A 462 -18.71 -43.91 -5.72
C ASP A 462 -18.54 -43.58 -4.22
N PHE A 463 -18.80 -44.50 -3.30
CA PHE A 463 -18.72 -44.31 -1.85
C PHE A 463 -17.43 -44.93 -1.31
N TYR A 464 -16.87 -44.38 -0.23
CA TYR A 464 -15.66 -44.88 0.43
C TYR A 464 -15.98 -45.38 1.85
N CYS A 465 -15.22 -46.37 2.33
CA CYS A 465 -15.37 -46.83 3.69
C CYS A 465 -14.68 -45.87 4.67
N SER A 466 -15.42 -45.37 5.66
CA SER A 466 -14.88 -44.54 6.73
C SER A 466 -14.24 -45.39 7.85
N LEU A 467 -13.39 -44.78 8.68
CA LEU A 467 -12.75 -45.42 9.84
C LEU A 467 -13.74 -46.03 10.86
N LEU A 468 -15.03 -45.68 10.79
CA LEU A 468 -16.11 -46.22 11.62
C LEU A 468 -16.87 -47.38 10.93
N GLY A 469 -16.34 -47.96 9.85
CA GLY A 469 -16.94 -49.10 9.14
C GLY A 469 -18.21 -48.78 8.35
N ARG A 470 -18.47 -47.49 8.05
CA ARG A 470 -19.66 -47.05 7.29
C ARG A 470 -19.28 -46.46 5.93
N CYS A 471 -20.11 -46.71 4.92
CA CYS A 471 -19.93 -46.15 3.58
C CYS A 471 -20.35 -44.67 3.52
N LYS A 472 -19.38 -43.77 3.28
CA LYS A 472 -19.60 -42.33 3.10
C LYS A 472 -19.50 -41.94 1.62
N LYS A 473 -20.26 -40.90 1.22
CA LYS A 473 -20.13 -40.30 -0.11
C LYS A 473 -18.95 -39.31 -0.10
N PRO A 474 -18.02 -39.35 -1.07
CA PRO A 474 -16.98 -38.34 -1.19
C PRO A 474 -17.65 -36.99 -1.45
N SER A 475 -17.28 -36.00 -0.65
CA SER A 475 -17.90 -34.68 -0.68
C SER A 475 -17.79 -34.04 -2.06
N SER A 476 -18.91 -33.48 -2.51
CA SER A 476 -18.98 -32.78 -3.78
C SER A 476 -18.07 -31.56 -3.76
N VAL A 477 -17.08 -31.52 -4.67
CA VAL A 477 -16.72 -30.25 -5.31
C VAL A 477 -18.03 -29.72 -5.88
N ASN A 478 -18.53 -28.62 -5.33
CA ASN A 478 -19.72 -27.98 -5.87
C ASN A 478 -19.41 -27.48 -7.30
N GLU A 479 -20.43 -27.26 -8.11
CA GLU A 479 -20.28 -26.85 -9.52
C GLU A 479 -19.54 -25.50 -9.70
N ARG A 480 -19.28 -24.76 -8.60
CA ARG A 480 -18.51 -23.51 -8.57
C ARG A 480 -17.01 -23.71 -8.32
N GLY A 481 -16.57 -24.91 -7.91
CA GLY A 481 -15.16 -25.27 -7.79
C GLY A 481 -14.52 -24.93 -6.44
N HIS A 482 -15.29 -24.99 -5.34
CA HIS A 482 -14.73 -24.89 -4.00
C HIS A 482 -14.08 -26.23 -3.60
N LEU A 483 -12.90 -26.19 -2.96
CA LEU A 483 -12.19 -27.37 -2.50
C LEU A 483 -12.32 -27.52 -0.98
N VAL A 484 -13.01 -28.58 -0.57
CA VAL A 484 -13.24 -28.94 0.83
C VAL A 484 -12.57 -30.30 1.04
N LEU A 485 -11.61 -30.37 1.98
CA LEU A 485 -10.75 -31.53 2.17
C LEU A 485 -11.25 -32.30 3.39
N ASP A 486 -12.17 -33.23 3.13
CA ASP A 486 -13.21 -33.58 4.10
C ASP A 486 -12.91 -34.77 5.04
N ASP A 487 -11.68 -35.30 5.02
CA ASP A 487 -11.24 -36.32 5.99
C ASP A 487 -9.74 -36.16 6.29
N VAL A 488 -9.39 -35.35 7.30
CA VAL A 488 -8.42 -35.84 8.32
C VAL A 488 -8.40 -35.14 9.67
N GLY A 489 -7.65 -35.78 10.58
CA GLY A 489 -7.11 -35.22 11.80
C GLY A 489 -6.23 -33.99 11.59
N GLU A 490 -5.62 -33.57 12.69
CA GLU A 490 -5.27 -32.18 12.98
C GLU A 490 -4.25 -31.61 11.98
N VAL A 491 -4.71 -30.72 11.09
CA VAL A 491 -3.84 -29.88 10.26
C VAL A 491 -3.58 -28.57 11.00
N ASP A 492 -2.31 -28.21 11.15
CA ASP A 492 -1.88 -27.07 11.96
C ASP A 492 -1.55 -25.81 11.15
N ALA A 493 -0.96 -25.99 9.96
CA ALA A 493 -0.61 -24.90 9.04
C ALA A 493 -0.41 -25.43 7.61
N PHE A 494 -0.70 -24.63 6.58
CA PHE A 494 -0.37 -24.96 5.20
C PHE A 494 -0.20 -23.72 4.30
N ASP A 495 0.51 -23.87 3.19
CA ASP A 495 0.63 -22.91 2.10
C ASP A 495 0.17 -23.57 0.79
N PHE A 496 -0.24 -22.77 -0.19
CA PHE A 496 -0.58 -23.26 -1.52
C PHE A 496 -0.21 -22.27 -2.64
N GLN A 497 0.02 -22.85 -3.82
CA GLN A 497 0.20 -22.13 -5.07
C GLN A 497 -0.66 -22.76 -6.16
N LEU A 498 -0.92 -22.00 -7.23
CA LEU A 498 -1.54 -22.51 -8.45
C LEU A 498 -0.49 -22.68 -9.54
N ASP A 499 -0.56 -23.80 -10.26
CA ASP A 499 0.16 -23.96 -11.51
C ASP A 499 -0.55 -23.25 -12.69
N PRO A 500 0.08 -23.14 -13.88
CA PRO A 500 -0.53 -22.47 -15.03
C PRO A 500 -1.88 -23.06 -15.47
N ALA A 501 -2.14 -24.35 -15.23
CA ALA A 501 -3.43 -24.98 -15.52
C ALA A 501 -4.52 -24.60 -14.50
N GLY A 502 -4.11 -24.19 -13.28
CA GLY A 502 -4.98 -23.87 -12.15
C GLY A 502 -5.19 -25.04 -11.20
N ARG A 503 -4.21 -25.96 -11.15
CA ARG A 503 -4.15 -27.05 -10.19
C ARG A 503 -3.39 -26.58 -8.95
N TYR A 504 -3.76 -27.10 -7.79
CA TYR A 504 -3.21 -26.66 -6.51
C TYR A 504 -1.96 -27.46 -6.15
N LEU A 505 -0.87 -26.75 -5.90
CA LEU A 505 0.30 -27.26 -5.19
C LEU A 505 0.13 -26.91 -3.72
N LEU A 506 0.19 -27.91 -2.84
CA LEU A 506 -0.08 -27.82 -1.41
C LEU A 506 1.15 -28.26 -0.63
N ALA A 507 1.48 -27.57 0.46
CA ALA A 507 2.37 -28.10 1.49
C ALA A 507 1.92 -27.62 2.87
N GLY A 508 2.09 -28.45 3.90
CA GLY A 508 1.66 -28.10 5.25
C GLY A 508 2.05 -29.14 6.30
N SER A 509 1.63 -28.94 7.54
CA SER A 509 1.92 -29.84 8.66
C SER A 509 0.67 -30.46 9.27
N PHE A 510 0.78 -31.70 9.72
CA PHE A 510 -0.32 -32.51 10.27
C PHE A 510 0.10 -33.32 11.50
N ARG A 511 -0.87 -33.65 12.35
CA ARG A 511 -0.70 -34.48 13.57
C ARG A 511 -1.77 -35.56 13.64
N GLY A 512 -1.41 -36.73 14.17
CA GLY A 512 -2.36 -37.86 14.32
C GLY A 512 -2.76 -38.57 13.02
N GLY A 513 -2.13 -38.22 11.89
CA GLY A 513 -2.36 -38.82 10.57
C GLY A 513 -3.14 -37.91 9.62
N PHE A 514 -2.67 -37.83 8.37
CA PHE A 514 -3.27 -37.06 7.28
C PHE A 514 -3.86 -38.03 6.23
N THR A 515 -4.93 -37.67 5.53
CA THR A 515 -5.56 -38.49 4.49
C THR A 515 -6.08 -37.55 3.45
N PHE A 516 -5.80 -37.83 2.18
CA PHE A 516 -6.23 -36.95 1.12
C PHE A 516 -6.70 -37.80 -0.04
N GLN A 517 -7.99 -37.69 -0.35
CA GLN A 517 -8.66 -38.50 -1.38
C GLN A 517 -8.27 -39.99 -1.31
N GLN A 518 -8.60 -40.62 -0.18
CA GLN A 518 -8.34 -42.04 0.15
C GLN A 518 -6.86 -42.42 0.42
N ARG A 519 -5.87 -41.55 0.19
CA ARG A 519 -4.47 -41.83 0.56
C ARG A 519 -4.14 -41.38 1.98
N HIS A 520 -3.94 -42.32 2.89
CA HIS A 520 -3.53 -42.07 4.27
C HIS A 520 -1.99 -41.91 4.39
N LEU A 521 -1.55 -40.88 5.10
CA LEU A 521 -0.21 -40.62 5.57
C LEU A 521 -0.21 -40.77 7.12
N PRO A 522 0.30 -41.87 7.68
CA PRO A 522 0.40 -42.00 9.13
C PRO A 522 1.47 -41.05 9.67
N SER A 523 1.24 -40.39 10.80
CA SER A 523 2.33 -39.63 11.45
C SER A 523 3.42 -40.59 11.93
N GLN A 524 4.68 -40.27 11.66
CA GLN A 524 5.85 -41.06 12.06
C GLN A 524 6.39 -40.67 13.45
N GLY A 525 5.74 -39.73 14.12
CA GLY A 525 6.11 -39.21 15.43
C GLY A 525 5.00 -38.36 16.03
N ALA A 526 5.18 -37.04 15.98
CA ALA A 526 4.18 -36.08 16.43
C ALA A 526 3.61 -35.32 15.22
N ARG A 527 4.18 -34.16 14.87
CA ARG A 527 3.84 -33.39 13.68
C ARG A 527 4.75 -33.73 12.50
N ASP A 528 4.17 -34.00 11.34
CA ASP A 528 4.87 -34.28 10.08
C ASP A 528 4.46 -33.27 8.99
N ILE A 529 5.23 -33.20 7.89
CA ILE A 529 4.93 -32.38 6.71
C ILE A 529 4.30 -33.23 5.59
N PHE A 530 3.29 -32.69 4.90
CA PHE A 530 2.77 -33.20 3.64
C PHE A 530 3.11 -32.25 2.49
N VAL A 531 3.28 -32.79 1.28
CA VAL A 531 3.37 -32.03 0.01
C VAL A 531 2.54 -32.74 -1.04
N GLY A 532 1.70 -32.03 -1.81
CA GLY A 532 0.83 -32.64 -2.81
C GLY A 532 0.45 -31.74 -3.98
N HIS A 533 -0.01 -32.37 -5.06
CA HIS A 533 -0.49 -31.69 -6.27
C HIS A 533 -1.88 -32.22 -6.64
N TYR A 534 -2.82 -31.29 -6.81
CA TYR A 534 -4.24 -31.58 -6.87
C TYR A 534 -4.92 -30.83 -8.02
N ASP A 535 -5.51 -31.58 -8.95
CA ASP A 535 -6.35 -31.04 -10.02
C ASP A 535 -7.82 -30.93 -9.56
N PRO A 536 -8.38 -29.72 -9.36
CA PRO A 536 -9.77 -29.55 -8.98
C PRO A 536 -10.78 -29.92 -10.10
N LYS A 537 -10.32 -30.08 -11.34
CA LYS A 537 -11.15 -30.42 -12.51
C LYS A 537 -11.15 -31.92 -12.84
N GLY A 538 -10.28 -32.70 -12.19
CA GLY A 538 -10.18 -34.15 -12.43
C GLY A 538 -11.46 -34.93 -12.08
N SER A 539 -11.55 -36.17 -12.56
CA SER A 539 -12.55 -37.15 -12.10
C SER A 539 -12.26 -37.58 -10.65
N SER A 540 -13.24 -38.17 -9.95
CA SER A 540 -13.11 -38.58 -8.53
C SER A 540 -11.86 -39.42 -8.24
N SER A 541 -11.40 -40.23 -9.20
CA SER A 541 -10.20 -41.08 -9.12
C SER A 541 -8.89 -40.44 -9.60
N HIS A 542 -8.93 -39.27 -10.26
CA HIS A 542 -7.77 -38.63 -10.91
C HIS A 542 -7.53 -37.16 -10.47
N ARG A 543 -8.18 -36.71 -9.39
CA ARG A 543 -7.99 -35.36 -8.84
C ARG A 543 -6.66 -35.21 -8.08
N LEU A 544 -6.27 -36.19 -7.27
CA LEU A 544 -4.94 -36.22 -6.66
C LEU A 544 -3.92 -36.71 -7.68
N LEU A 545 -2.98 -35.84 -8.09
CA LEU A 545 -1.91 -36.19 -9.02
C LEU A 545 -0.77 -36.90 -8.28
N TRP A 546 -0.32 -36.34 -7.16
CA TRP A 546 0.65 -36.96 -6.27
C TRP A 546 0.58 -36.38 -4.86
N LEU A 547 0.99 -37.18 -3.87
CA LEU A 547 1.10 -36.81 -2.45
C LEU A 547 2.39 -37.44 -1.89
N LYS A 548 3.10 -36.70 -1.02
CA LYS A 548 4.36 -37.10 -0.38
C LYS A 548 4.32 -36.72 1.10
N GLN A 549 5.07 -37.46 1.90
CA GLN A 549 5.28 -37.20 3.33
C GLN A 549 6.76 -36.91 3.58
N ILE A 550 7.02 -35.89 4.39
CA ILE A 550 8.34 -35.54 4.91
C ILE A 550 8.18 -35.52 6.42
N GLY A 551 8.80 -36.46 7.12
CA GLY A 551 8.43 -36.70 8.52
C GLY A 551 9.38 -37.63 9.25
N GLY A 552 9.28 -37.64 10.57
CA GLY A 552 10.17 -38.40 11.44
C GLY A 552 9.58 -38.60 12.82
N LYS A 553 10.43 -38.99 13.78
CA LYS A 553 9.99 -39.20 15.18
C LYS A 553 9.88 -37.89 15.98
N GLY A 554 10.29 -36.76 15.39
CA GLY A 554 10.23 -35.41 15.97
C GLY A 554 8.94 -34.69 15.64
N ASP A 555 8.98 -33.36 15.76
CA ASP A 555 8.01 -32.47 15.13
C ASP A 555 8.68 -31.76 13.94
N ASP A 556 8.06 -31.84 12.77
CA ASP A 556 8.47 -31.24 11.50
C ASP A 556 7.40 -30.22 11.04
N TYR A 557 7.81 -28.97 10.81
CA TYR A 557 6.91 -27.81 10.74
C TYR A 557 6.94 -27.07 9.40
N GLY A 558 5.77 -26.58 9.01
CA GLY A 558 5.60 -25.28 8.34
C GLY A 558 6.26 -25.20 6.97
N ALA A 559 5.66 -25.87 6.00
CA ALA A 559 6.17 -25.93 4.64
C ALA A 559 5.67 -24.76 3.76
N LYS A 560 6.51 -23.76 3.48
CA LYS A 560 6.22 -22.74 2.44
C LYS A 560 6.47 -23.34 1.06
N ILE A 561 5.59 -23.07 0.09
CA ILE A 561 5.66 -23.66 -1.26
C ILE A 561 5.70 -22.59 -2.37
N VAL A 562 6.64 -22.76 -3.31
CA VAL A 562 6.79 -21.90 -4.49
C VAL A 562 6.98 -22.76 -5.74
N LEU A 563 6.20 -22.47 -6.77
CA LEU A 563 6.40 -23.00 -8.11
C LEU A 563 7.40 -22.12 -8.85
N THR A 564 8.53 -22.69 -9.26
CA THR A 564 9.57 -21.95 -10.00
C THR A 564 9.15 -21.68 -11.44
N PRO A 565 9.72 -20.66 -12.12
CA PRO A 565 9.55 -20.47 -13.56
C PRO A 565 9.76 -21.74 -14.40
N THR A 566 10.75 -22.60 -14.08
CA THR A 566 10.95 -23.90 -14.76
C THR A 566 9.97 -25.02 -14.35
N GLN A 567 8.88 -24.70 -13.66
CA GLN A 567 7.85 -25.63 -13.18
C GLN A 567 8.36 -26.67 -12.15
N ARG A 568 9.44 -26.37 -11.42
CA ARG A 568 9.85 -27.14 -10.24
C ARG A 568 9.07 -26.68 -9.02
N VAL A 569 8.81 -27.60 -8.09
CA VAL A 569 8.10 -27.30 -6.85
C VAL A 569 9.13 -27.19 -5.73
N SER A 570 9.37 -25.99 -5.22
CA SER A 570 10.28 -25.75 -4.11
C SER A 570 9.51 -25.66 -2.79
N VAL A 571 10.03 -26.33 -1.76
CA VAL A 571 9.40 -26.46 -0.43
C VAL A 571 10.42 -26.19 0.67
N LEU A 572 10.19 -25.15 1.46
CA LEU A 572 11.00 -24.75 2.61
C LEU A 572 10.30 -25.20 3.90
N GLY A 573 10.96 -25.99 4.75
CA GLY A 573 10.38 -26.47 6.01
C GLY A 573 11.41 -26.60 7.14
N VAL A 574 10.91 -26.70 8.37
CA VAL A 574 11.72 -26.90 9.60
C VAL A 574 11.58 -28.35 10.05
N TYR A 575 12.67 -28.95 10.53
CA TYR A 575 12.72 -30.38 10.84
C TYR A 575 13.45 -30.73 12.13
N GLY A 576 13.15 -31.90 12.69
CA GLY A 576 13.97 -32.57 13.70
C GLY A 576 13.86 -32.04 15.14
N GLU A 577 12.70 -31.51 15.54
CA GLU A 577 12.50 -31.06 16.93
C GLU A 577 12.73 -32.21 17.94
N GLY A 578 13.44 -31.89 19.04
CA GLY A 578 13.90 -32.87 20.01
C GLY A 578 15.09 -33.72 19.54
N GLY A 579 15.84 -33.27 18.53
CA GLY A 579 17.10 -33.89 18.11
C GLY A 579 16.94 -35.18 17.30
N LYS A 580 15.76 -35.40 16.71
CA LYS A 580 15.41 -36.63 15.99
C LYS A 580 15.55 -36.44 14.48
N GLU A 581 15.80 -37.53 13.77
CA GLU A 581 15.99 -37.51 12.32
C GLU A 581 14.65 -37.47 11.57
N THR A 582 14.66 -36.79 10.42
CA THR A 582 13.51 -36.59 9.53
C THR A 582 13.78 -37.26 8.20
N THR A 583 12.77 -37.93 7.65
CA THR A 583 12.89 -38.76 6.43
C THR A 583 12.00 -38.22 5.32
N PHE A 584 12.59 -38.00 4.15
CA PHE A 584 11.87 -37.71 2.91
C PHE A 584 11.40 -39.04 2.32
N VAL A 585 10.12 -39.35 2.53
CA VAL A 585 9.50 -40.57 2.02
C VAL A 585 8.85 -40.26 0.69
N ASP A 586 9.57 -40.56 -0.38
CA ASP A 586 8.98 -40.65 -1.71
C ASP A 586 8.11 -41.91 -1.78
N ILE A 587 6.79 -41.73 -1.64
CA ILE A 587 5.82 -42.83 -1.61
C ILE A 587 5.87 -43.60 -2.94
N GLY A 588 6.54 -44.75 -2.91
CA GLY A 588 6.82 -45.62 -4.07
C GLY A 588 8.30 -45.89 -4.36
N ASN A 589 9.23 -45.23 -3.65
CA ASN A 589 10.67 -45.36 -3.87
C ASN A 589 11.42 -45.69 -2.56
N PRO A 590 12.17 -46.80 -2.46
CA PRO A 590 12.85 -47.21 -1.23
C PRO A 590 14.09 -46.37 -0.88
N SER A 591 14.60 -45.53 -1.79
CA SER A 591 15.74 -44.63 -1.54
C SER A 591 15.31 -43.37 -0.78
N ALA A 592 14.86 -43.54 0.46
CA ALA A 592 14.47 -42.44 1.33
C ALA A 592 15.67 -41.54 1.68
N THR A 593 15.55 -40.23 1.51
CA THR A 593 16.61 -39.28 1.89
C THR A 593 16.42 -38.85 3.34
N LYS A 594 17.45 -39.05 4.17
CA LYS A 594 17.40 -38.80 5.61
C LYS A 594 18.12 -37.49 5.95
N LEU A 595 17.48 -36.63 6.73
CA LEU A 595 18.10 -35.45 7.32
C LEU A 595 18.29 -35.63 8.82
N THR A 596 19.49 -35.39 9.30
CA THR A 596 19.83 -35.33 10.73
C THR A 596 19.85 -33.85 11.17
N PRO A 597 19.28 -33.48 12.33
CA PRO A 597 19.35 -32.12 12.83
C PRO A 597 20.79 -31.73 13.22
N PRO A 598 21.15 -30.44 13.18
CA PRO A 598 22.52 -29.97 13.44
C PRO A 598 23.02 -30.29 14.86
N THR A 599 22.14 -30.30 15.86
CA THR A 599 22.43 -30.73 17.23
C THR A 599 21.21 -31.43 17.84
N ALA A 600 21.40 -32.17 18.94
CA ALA A 600 20.31 -32.87 19.63
C ALA A 600 19.27 -31.93 20.29
N ALA A 601 19.49 -30.62 20.30
CA ALA A 601 18.61 -29.63 20.94
C ALA A 601 18.05 -28.57 19.97
N ASN A 602 18.52 -28.53 18.72
CA ASN A 602 18.17 -27.50 17.74
C ASN A 602 17.49 -28.12 16.50
N ASN A 603 16.37 -27.53 16.10
CA ASN A 603 15.69 -27.87 14.84
C ASN A 603 16.60 -27.49 13.65
N GLY A 604 16.47 -28.18 12.53
CA GLY A 604 17.10 -27.81 11.26
C GLY A 604 16.13 -27.12 10.31
N LEU A 605 16.65 -26.40 9.31
CA LEU A 605 15.89 -25.86 8.19
C LEU A 605 16.28 -26.63 6.92
N PHE A 606 15.33 -26.95 6.03
CA PHE A 606 15.61 -27.57 4.74
C PHE A 606 14.92 -26.82 3.59
N LEU A 607 15.55 -26.83 2.41
CA LEU A 607 14.88 -26.51 1.16
C LEU A 607 14.94 -27.74 0.23
N ALA A 608 13.77 -28.22 -0.20
CA ALA A 608 13.62 -29.31 -1.15
C ALA A 608 13.10 -28.79 -2.49
N SER A 609 13.47 -29.45 -3.58
CA SER A 609 12.92 -29.22 -4.92
C SER A 609 12.41 -30.54 -5.51
N PHE A 610 11.19 -30.51 -6.03
CA PHE A 610 10.55 -31.62 -6.71
C PHE A 610 10.27 -31.27 -8.18
N SER A 611 10.17 -32.30 -9.03
CA SER A 611 9.59 -32.15 -10.37
C SER A 611 8.10 -31.81 -10.29
N SER A 612 7.51 -31.33 -11.38
CA SER A 612 6.05 -31.16 -11.49
C SER A 612 5.26 -32.48 -11.32
N ALA A 613 5.92 -33.63 -11.46
CA ALA A 613 5.37 -34.96 -11.20
C ALA A 613 5.60 -35.47 -9.76
N GLY A 614 6.19 -34.65 -8.88
CA GLY A 614 6.39 -34.99 -7.46
C GLY A 614 7.64 -35.84 -7.16
N THR A 615 8.53 -36.04 -8.13
CA THR A 615 9.83 -36.70 -7.91
C THR A 615 10.76 -35.76 -7.14
N LEU A 616 11.36 -36.18 -6.04
CA LEU A 616 12.37 -35.39 -5.34
C LEU A 616 13.62 -35.24 -6.22
N LEU A 617 14.00 -34.00 -6.53
CA LEU A 617 15.18 -33.69 -7.36
C LEU A 617 16.43 -33.44 -6.49
N LYS A 618 16.27 -32.67 -5.42
CA LYS A 618 17.32 -32.35 -4.45
C LYS A 618 16.70 -31.86 -3.14
N VAL A 619 17.36 -32.14 -2.03
CA VAL A 619 17.10 -31.49 -0.74
C VAL A 619 18.41 -30.97 -0.18
N VAL A 620 18.36 -29.77 0.43
CA VAL A 620 19.52 -29.11 1.02
C VAL A 620 19.22 -28.81 2.49
N PRO A 621 19.92 -29.45 3.44
CA PRO A 621 19.86 -29.07 4.85
C PRO A 621 20.65 -27.78 5.08
N LEU A 622 19.95 -26.76 5.57
CA LEU A 622 20.46 -25.40 5.76
C LEU A 622 21.02 -25.18 7.18
N HIS A 623 20.91 -26.16 8.08
CA HIS A 623 21.64 -26.25 9.35
C HIS A 623 21.61 -24.95 10.19
N ALA A 624 20.42 -24.46 10.49
CA ALA A 624 20.16 -23.29 11.31
C ALA A 624 19.30 -23.69 12.51
N GLY A 625 19.74 -23.45 13.74
CA GLY A 625 18.97 -23.76 14.96
C GLY A 625 17.83 -22.76 15.19
N THR A 626 16.81 -22.88 14.36
CA THR A 626 15.64 -22.01 14.37
C THR A 626 14.70 -22.41 15.50
N SER A 627 14.57 -21.59 16.55
CA SER A 627 13.45 -21.73 17.49
C SER A 627 12.19 -21.05 16.95
N HIS A 628 11.50 -21.74 16.03
CA HIS A 628 10.21 -21.33 15.44
C HIS A 628 10.17 -19.93 14.79
N LEU A 629 11.31 -19.39 14.33
CA LEU A 629 11.36 -18.07 13.67
C LEU A 629 11.01 -18.24 12.19
N ALA A 630 9.81 -17.82 11.80
CA ALA A 630 9.18 -18.03 10.50
C ALA A 630 10.16 -17.86 9.30
N PRO A 631 10.65 -18.97 8.70
CA PRO A 631 11.57 -18.88 7.59
C PRO A 631 10.78 -18.62 6.30
N THR A 632 11.26 -17.71 5.46
CA THR A 632 10.54 -17.28 4.25
C THR A 632 11.49 -17.23 3.06
N PHE A 633 11.00 -17.64 1.89
CA PHE A 633 11.75 -17.57 0.63
C PHE A 633 10.89 -17.11 -0.53
N ASP A 634 11.54 -16.63 -1.59
CA ASP A 634 10.95 -16.37 -2.91
C ASP A 634 11.93 -16.87 -3.99
N VAL A 635 11.45 -16.98 -5.22
CA VAL A 635 12.23 -17.48 -6.38
C VAL A 635 12.28 -16.43 -7.49
N SER A 636 13.49 -16.18 -8.00
CA SER A 636 13.75 -15.23 -9.07
C SER A 636 13.21 -15.75 -10.42
N LYS A 637 13.27 -14.92 -11.46
CA LYS A 637 12.99 -15.35 -12.85
C LYS A 637 14.03 -16.35 -13.40
N SER A 638 15.22 -16.39 -12.81
CA SER A 638 16.34 -17.29 -13.13
C SER A 638 16.32 -18.58 -12.30
N ASP A 639 15.19 -18.89 -11.63
CA ASP A 639 15.02 -20.00 -10.70
C ASP A 639 15.94 -19.94 -9.45
N GLU A 640 16.56 -18.80 -9.16
CA GLU A 640 17.42 -18.62 -7.97
C GLU A 640 16.59 -18.35 -6.71
N HIS A 641 16.92 -19.00 -5.61
CA HIS A 641 16.16 -18.91 -4.36
C HIS A 641 16.81 -17.89 -3.43
N ILE A 642 16.02 -16.94 -2.95
CA ILE A 642 16.42 -16.04 -1.85
C ILE A 642 15.63 -16.41 -0.60
N LEU A 643 16.35 -16.68 0.49
CA LEU A 643 15.81 -17.07 1.78
C LEU A 643 16.15 -16.01 2.84
N ALA A 644 15.21 -15.77 3.74
CA ALA A 644 15.39 -14.98 4.96
C ALA A 644 14.93 -15.79 6.17
N PHE A 645 15.80 -15.91 7.19
CA PHE A 645 15.52 -16.66 8.41
C PHE A 645 16.33 -16.14 9.61
N GLY A 646 15.82 -16.34 10.82
CA GLY A 646 16.50 -15.97 12.07
C GLY A 646 17.29 -17.14 12.65
N VAL A 647 18.48 -16.88 13.20
CA VAL A 647 19.34 -17.87 13.88
C VAL A 647 19.69 -17.42 15.31
N LYS A 648 19.99 -18.38 16.18
CA LYS A 648 20.46 -18.15 17.56
C LYS A 648 21.98 -18.24 17.66
N GLU A 649 22.55 -17.47 18.58
CA GLU A 649 24.00 -17.27 18.77
C GLU A 649 24.82 -18.56 19.00
N ALA A 650 24.18 -19.68 19.39
CA ALA A 650 24.84 -20.96 19.61
C ALA A 650 25.26 -21.68 18.31
N ASP A 651 24.58 -21.41 17.18
CA ASP A 651 24.86 -22.06 15.90
C ASP A 651 25.93 -21.26 15.13
N LYS A 652 27.19 -21.66 15.28
CA LYS A 652 28.30 -21.08 14.54
C LYS A 652 28.00 -21.17 13.04
N LEU A 653 27.89 -20.03 12.35
CA LEU A 653 27.52 -19.93 10.92
C LEU A 653 28.34 -20.82 9.96
N LYS A 654 29.53 -21.27 10.38
CA LYS A 654 30.30 -22.36 9.73
C LYS A 654 29.53 -23.66 9.54
N GLN A 655 28.43 -23.88 10.25
CA GLN A 655 27.54 -25.04 10.13
C GLN A 655 26.45 -24.87 9.06
N LEU A 656 26.13 -23.64 8.62
CA LEU A 656 25.22 -23.43 7.49
C LEU A 656 25.73 -24.20 6.26
N GLY A 657 24.82 -24.74 5.45
CA GLY A 657 25.12 -25.49 4.22
C GLY A 657 25.86 -24.72 3.10
N CYS A 658 26.41 -23.55 3.40
CA CYS A 658 27.20 -22.68 2.53
C CYS A 658 28.72 -22.74 2.81
N GLY A 659 29.15 -23.35 3.91
CA GLY A 659 30.57 -23.43 4.28
C GLY A 659 31.19 -22.04 4.57
N THR A 660 32.34 -21.76 3.98
CA THR A 660 33.09 -20.50 4.19
C THR A 660 32.77 -19.38 3.18
N LYS A 661 31.81 -19.57 2.25
CA LYS A 661 31.49 -18.60 1.21
C LYS A 661 30.85 -17.33 1.77
N ASP A 662 31.66 -16.27 1.88
CA ASP A 662 31.27 -14.87 2.05
C ASP A 662 30.22 -14.55 3.13
N LEU A 663 30.36 -15.20 4.29
CA LEU A 663 29.79 -14.79 5.57
C LEU A 663 30.39 -13.45 6.01
N HIS A 664 29.95 -12.38 5.37
CA HIS A 664 30.51 -11.05 5.55
C HIS A 664 29.99 -10.43 6.86
N ASN A 665 30.76 -10.54 7.95
CA ASN A 665 30.71 -9.56 9.03
C ASN A 665 32.10 -9.35 9.65
N LYS A 666 32.83 -8.32 9.20
CA LYS A 666 34.09 -7.89 9.82
C LYS A 666 33.75 -7.01 11.03
N LYS A 667 33.60 -7.67 12.19
CA LYS A 667 33.34 -7.20 13.58
C LYS A 667 32.00 -7.73 14.11
N ASP A 668 32.05 -8.87 14.79
CA ASP A 668 30.98 -9.27 15.70
C ASP A 668 30.87 -8.29 16.88
N PRO A 669 29.68 -7.79 17.22
CA PRO A 669 29.33 -7.47 18.59
C PRO A 669 29.13 -8.81 19.33
N LEU A 670 30.03 -9.12 20.27
CA LEU A 670 30.10 -10.39 21.05
C LEU A 670 28.94 -10.60 22.05
N LEU A 671 27.72 -10.12 21.73
CA LEU A 671 26.56 -10.01 22.63
C LEU A 671 25.20 -10.22 21.90
N ALA A 672 25.19 -10.92 20.76
CA ALA A 672 24.07 -10.91 19.80
C ALA A 672 23.17 -12.17 19.91
N ARG A 673 22.18 -12.14 20.80
CA ARG A 673 21.26 -13.26 21.08
C ARG A 673 20.55 -13.86 19.86
N GLN A 674 20.24 -13.05 18.84
CA GLN A 674 19.71 -13.51 17.55
C GLN A 674 20.29 -12.72 16.38
N GLN A 675 20.36 -13.37 15.22
CA GLN A 675 20.84 -12.81 13.96
C GLN A 675 19.84 -13.07 12.84
N LEU A 676 19.67 -12.11 11.92
CA LEU A 676 18.88 -12.27 10.69
C LEU A 676 19.83 -12.61 9.54
N VAL A 677 19.60 -13.74 8.87
CA VAL A 677 20.41 -14.23 7.76
C VAL A 677 19.64 -14.09 6.45
N LEU A 678 20.31 -13.55 5.42
CA LEU A 678 19.91 -13.71 4.02
C LEU A 678 20.81 -14.71 3.32
N MET A 679 20.22 -15.56 2.49
CA MET A 679 20.93 -16.59 1.74
C MET A 679 20.42 -16.63 0.31
N LYS A 680 21.35 -16.79 -0.64
CA LYS A 680 21.08 -17.05 -2.05
C LYS A 680 21.55 -18.45 -2.43
N LEU A 681 20.63 -19.21 -3.02
CA LEU A 681 20.93 -20.49 -3.67
C LEU A 681 20.67 -20.38 -5.17
N THR A 682 21.44 -21.12 -5.96
CA THR A 682 21.24 -21.24 -7.41
C THR A 682 19.96 -22.03 -7.74
N SER A 683 19.59 -22.08 -9.01
CA SER A 683 18.49 -22.93 -9.52
C SER A 683 18.69 -24.44 -9.30
N ASN A 684 19.91 -24.86 -8.97
CA ASN A 684 20.23 -26.22 -8.55
C ASN A 684 20.36 -26.35 -7.01
N LEU A 685 19.88 -25.37 -6.24
CA LEU A 685 19.99 -25.27 -4.78
C LEU A 685 21.42 -25.26 -4.23
N ASP A 686 22.43 -24.93 -5.04
CA ASP A 686 23.80 -24.78 -4.56
C ASP A 686 23.97 -23.41 -3.91
N CYS A 687 24.69 -23.31 -2.80
CA CYS A 687 24.86 -22.01 -2.15
C CYS A 687 25.79 -21.10 -2.94
N ASP A 688 25.25 -19.93 -3.30
CA ASP A 688 25.95 -18.81 -3.93
C ASP A 688 26.61 -17.96 -2.83
N TRP A 689 25.80 -17.38 -1.94
CA TRP A 689 26.27 -16.62 -0.76
C TRP A 689 25.27 -16.68 0.40
N ALA A 690 25.76 -16.45 1.62
CA ALA A 690 24.93 -16.21 2.81
C ALA A 690 25.55 -15.08 3.66
N ARG A 691 24.72 -14.18 4.21
CA ARG A 691 25.17 -13.02 4.98
C ARG A 691 24.28 -12.80 6.21
N ILE A 692 24.89 -12.45 7.34
CA ILE A 692 24.17 -11.78 8.42
C ILE A 692 23.80 -10.39 7.89
N VAL A 693 22.53 -10.03 7.93
CA VAL A 693 22.10 -8.66 7.59
C VAL A 693 21.74 -7.84 8.83
N GLY A 694 21.49 -8.47 9.98
CA GLY A 694 21.28 -7.77 11.25
C GLY A 694 21.44 -8.64 12.48
N THR A 695 21.60 -8.00 13.63
CA THR A 695 21.75 -8.63 14.96
C THR A 695 20.88 -7.93 16.02
N THR A 696 20.48 -8.65 17.06
CA THR A 696 19.82 -8.06 18.25
C THR A 696 20.45 -8.59 19.54
N THR A 697 20.67 -7.69 20.50
CA THR A 697 21.22 -8.01 21.83
C THR A 697 20.15 -8.45 22.82
N ALA A 698 18.90 -8.00 22.63
CA ALA A 698 17.76 -8.37 23.44
C ALA A 698 16.46 -8.23 22.64
N GLY A 699 15.76 -9.35 22.42
CA GLY A 699 14.51 -9.38 21.68
C GLY A 699 14.44 -10.55 20.71
N LYS A 700 13.69 -10.35 19.63
CA LYS A 700 13.55 -11.27 18.50
C LYS A 700 13.77 -10.53 17.18
N MET A 701 14.16 -11.25 16.13
CA MET A 701 13.98 -10.83 14.72
C MET A 701 13.32 -11.95 13.92
N GLU A 702 12.16 -11.67 13.35
CA GLU A 702 11.34 -12.63 12.61
C GLU A 702 11.04 -12.05 11.21
N PRO A 703 11.63 -12.58 10.12
CA PRO A 703 11.22 -12.21 8.78
C PRO A 703 9.82 -12.79 8.50
N VAL A 704 8.95 -12.00 7.88
CA VAL A 704 7.59 -12.43 7.49
C VAL A 704 7.44 -12.50 5.96
N GLY A 705 8.26 -11.77 5.22
CA GLY A 705 8.27 -11.80 3.77
C GLY A 705 9.67 -11.52 3.20
N VAL A 706 9.93 -12.07 2.02
CA VAL A 706 11.05 -11.71 1.17
C VAL A 706 10.55 -11.71 -0.28
N GLY A 707 11.08 -10.83 -1.12
CA GLY A 707 10.66 -10.76 -2.52
C GLY A 707 11.58 -9.93 -3.41
N PHE A 708 11.50 -10.21 -4.71
CA PHE A 708 12.30 -9.57 -5.75
C PHE A 708 11.58 -8.38 -6.41
N LEU A 709 12.33 -7.34 -6.76
CA LEU A 709 11.89 -6.28 -7.69
C LEU A 709 11.93 -6.75 -9.15
N LYS A 710 10.92 -7.52 -9.57
CA LYS A 710 10.83 -8.14 -10.91
C LYS A 710 11.00 -7.12 -12.06
N GLY A 711 12.13 -7.20 -12.78
CA GLY A 711 12.49 -6.37 -13.94
C GLY A 711 13.18 -7.16 -15.06
N PRO A 712 13.48 -6.54 -16.22
CA PRO A 712 14.25 -7.16 -17.29
C PRO A 712 15.77 -6.91 -17.15
N ASP A 713 16.16 -5.93 -16.32
CA ASP A 713 17.55 -5.50 -16.14
C ASP A 713 18.12 -6.09 -14.83
N PHE A 714 19.31 -6.68 -14.90
CA PHE A 714 19.90 -7.58 -13.89
C PHE A 714 20.39 -6.93 -12.57
N ASN A 715 19.75 -5.85 -12.12
CA ASN A 715 20.09 -5.11 -10.88
C ASN A 715 18.94 -5.10 -9.85
N GLU A 716 18.14 -6.16 -9.77
CA GLU A 716 16.98 -6.25 -8.87
C GLU A 716 17.39 -6.13 -7.37
N PRO A 717 16.84 -5.19 -6.58
CA PRO A 717 16.97 -5.25 -5.13
C PRO A 717 16.06 -6.34 -4.53
N ILE A 718 16.59 -7.06 -3.56
CA ILE A 718 15.88 -7.94 -2.63
C ILE A 718 15.27 -7.05 -1.54
N ASN A 719 13.96 -7.14 -1.31
CA ASN A 719 13.32 -6.56 -0.14
C ASN A 719 12.97 -7.65 0.88
N VAL A 720 13.19 -7.36 2.16
CA VAL A 720 12.92 -8.23 3.30
C VAL A 720 12.01 -7.49 4.27
N PHE A 721 10.90 -8.12 4.64
CA PHE A 721 9.91 -7.60 5.56
C PHE A 721 9.94 -8.45 6.84
N GLY A 722 9.83 -7.82 8.00
CA GLY A 722 9.84 -8.57 9.26
C GLY A 722 9.45 -7.74 10.48
N ASN A 723 9.46 -8.41 11.63
CA ASN A 723 9.21 -7.82 12.94
C ASN A 723 10.45 -7.98 13.83
N THR A 724 10.69 -7.00 14.70
CA THR A 724 11.80 -7.03 15.66
C THR A 724 11.39 -6.43 17.00
N THR A 725 12.04 -6.84 18.09
CA THR A 725 11.86 -6.26 19.43
C THR A 725 13.20 -5.83 20.02
N GLY A 726 13.21 -4.77 20.83
CA GLY A 726 14.40 -4.24 21.50
C GLY A 726 15.41 -3.55 20.58
N THR A 727 16.68 -3.51 21.00
CA THR A 727 17.77 -2.89 20.22
C THR A 727 18.29 -3.86 19.15
N PHE A 728 18.41 -3.37 17.91
CA PHE A 728 19.02 -4.11 16.81
C PHE A 728 20.09 -3.29 16.08
N GLN A 729 20.97 -3.98 15.36
CA GLN A 729 22.04 -3.38 14.56
C GLN A 729 21.96 -3.88 13.11
N TRP A 730 22.17 -2.97 12.16
CA TRP A 730 22.35 -3.24 10.74
C TRP A 730 23.65 -2.59 10.28
N ASP A 731 24.62 -3.41 9.87
CA ASP A 731 25.98 -2.97 9.53
C ASP A 731 26.58 -2.10 10.66
N THR A 732 26.84 -0.81 10.41
CA THR A 732 27.35 0.14 11.43
C THR A 732 26.26 0.90 12.20
N ALA A 733 25.00 0.81 11.78
CA ALA A 733 23.89 1.55 12.38
C ALA A 733 23.24 0.76 13.54
N THR A 734 23.04 1.43 14.67
CA THR A 734 22.32 0.89 15.83
C THR A 734 20.97 1.58 15.98
N PHE A 735 19.90 0.80 16.10
CA PHE A 735 18.55 1.29 16.28
C PHE A 735 18.00 0.74 17.61
N SER A 736 17.60 1.65 18.50
CA SER A 736 17.05 1.32 19.82
C SER A 736 15.62 1.83 19.91
N PHE A 737 14.70 0.98 20.35
CA PHE A 737 13.26 1.29 20.43
C PHE A 737 12.75 1.05 21.84
N ALA A 738 11.86 1.93 22.31
CA ALA A 738 11.35 1.93 23.68
C ALA A 738 10.16 0.97 23.86
N GLY A 739 10.42 -0.34 23.81
CA GLY A 739 9.42 -1.38 24.04
C GLY A 739 8.48 -1.64 22.87
N GLY A 740 7.75 -2.77 22.95
CA GLY A 740 6.87 -3.23 21.86
C GLY A 740 7.59 -4.03 20.77
N ALA A 741 6.89 -4.22 19.66
CA ALA A 741 7.39 -4.86 18.45
C ALA A 741 7.30 -3.89 17.27
N HIS A 742 8.33 -3.89 16.42
CA HIS A 742 8.53 -2.92 15.35
C HIS A 742 8.61 -3.65 14.02
N GLY A 743 7.87 -3.14 13.03
CA GLY A 743 7.96 -3.60 11.65
C GLY A 743 9.18 -3.01 10.95
N PHE A 744 9.90 -3.83 10.19
CA PHE A 744 11.00 -3.39 9.33
C PHE A 744 10.83 -3.76 7.86
N LEU A 745 11.49 -2.96 7.03
CA LEU A 745 11.77 -3.20 5.62
C LEU A 745 13.28 -3.00 5.43
N LEU A 746 13.96 -4.02 4.91
CA LEU A 746 15.37 -3.97 4.54
C LEU A 746 15.52 -4.19 3.03
N ARG A 747 16.40 -3.42 2.38
CA ARG A 747 16.70 -3.56 0.94
C ARG A 747 18.18 -3.92 0.72
N ALA A 748 18.41 -5.08 0.11
CA ALA A 748 19.71 -5.58 -0.30
C ALA A 748 19.80 -5.72 -1.83
N SER A 749 21.00 -5.79 -2.39
CA SER A 749 21.25 -6.17 -3.79
C SER A 749 21.29 -7.70 -3.96
N LEU A 750 21.22 -8.20 -5.20
CA LEU A 750 21.45 -9.64 -5.51
C LEU A 750 22.81 -10.20 -5.04
N LYS A 751 23.77 -9.34 -4.67
CA LYS A 751 25.07 -9.72 -4.09
C LYS A 751 25.07 -9.71 -2.55
N GLY A 752 23.93 -9.38 -1.93
CA GLY A 752 23.77 -9.26 -0.48
C GLY A 752 24.36 -7.98 0.13
N VAL A 753 24.72 -6.98 -0.69
CA VAL A 753 25.13 -5.65 -0.21
C VAL A 753 23.87 -4.85 0.14
N ILE A 754 23.77 -4.37 1.38
CA ILE A 754 22.65 -3.56 1.88
C ILE A 754 22.76 -2.14 1.34
N SER A 755 21.64 -1.55 0.91
CA SER A 755 21.60 -0.14 0.46
C SER A 755 21.33 0.79 1.66
N PRO A 756 21.96 1.99 1.74
CA PRO A 756 21.83 2.88 2.90
C PRO A 756 20.44 3.54 3.10
N ILE A 757 19.40 3.07 2.42
CA ILE A 757 18.01 3.52 2.60
C ILE A 757 17.46 2.93 3.90
N HIS A 758 17.91 3.49 5.02
CA HIS A 758 17.50 3.13 6.38
C HIS A 758 16.48 4.14 6.91
N THR A 759 15.20 3.87 6.68
CA THR A 759 14.13 4.47 7.48
C THR A 759 13.45 3.33 8.24
N PRO A 760 13.48 3.31 9.60
CA PRO A 760 12.53 2.53 10.37
C PRO A 760 11.15 2.97 9.91
N TRP A 761 10.40 2.08 9.26
CA TRP A 761 9.14 2.51 8.64
C TRP A 761 8.15 2.95 9.73
N SER A 762 8.23 2.33 10.91
CA SER A 762 7.77 2.87 12.18
C SER A 762 8.94 3.18 13.12
N THR A 763 8.96 4.38 13.70
CA THR A 763 9.89 4.78 14.76
C THR A 763 9.29 4.66 16.17
N THR A 764 7.97 4.58 16.28
CA THR A 764 7.24 4.34 17.53
C THR A 764 6.03 3.43 17.26
N VAL A 765 6.05 2.25 17.88
CA VAL A 765 4.84 1.49 18.17
C VAL A 765 4.77 1.26 19.66
N ASP A 766 4.20 2.24 20.36
CA ASP A 766 3.92 2.11 21.78
C ASP A 766 2.68 1.23 21.96
N THR A 767 2.87 -0.11 21.97
CA THR A 767 2.20 -1.14 22.78
C THR A 767 2.45 -2.56 22.23
N TRP A 768 1.93 -3.57 22.93
CA TRP A 768 2.32 -4.99 22.87
C TRP A 768 2.07 -5.75 21.55
N GLN A 769 1.45 -5.17 20.52
CA GLN A 769 1.14 -5.87 19.27
C GLN A 769 0.97 -4.90 18.09
N ALA A 770 2.06 -4.45 17.47
CA ALA A 770 2.03 -4.22 16.03
C ALA A 770 2.92 -5.25 15.34
N ALA A 771 2.40 -5.80 14.24
CA ALA A 771 3.11 -6.74 13.42
C ALA A 771 2.83 -6.41 11.96
N ILE A 772 3.92 -6.24 11.19
CA ILE A 772 3.86 -6.52 9.76
C ILE A 772 3.59 -8.01 9.67
N ASN A 773 2.43 -8.39 9.14
CA ASN A 773 2.08 -9.80 9.00
C ASN A 773 2.43 -10.32 7.61
N THR A 774 2.50 -9.43 6.61
CA THR A 774 2.85 -9.78 5.23
C THR A 774 3.33 -8.54 4.46
N GLY A 775 4.12 -8.76 3.41
CA GLY A 775 4.66 -7.67 2.58
C GLY A 775 5.04 -8.18 1.18
N TYR A 776 4.73 -7.38 0.17
CA TYR A 776 4.99 -7.66 -1.23
C TYR A 776 5.72 -6.50 -1.89
N THR A 777 6.60 -6.86 -2.82
CA THR A 777 7.33 -5.93 -3.68
C THR A 777 6.65 -5.84 -5.04
N VAL A 778 6.39 -4.63 -5.53
CA VAL A 778 5.69 -4.39 -6.80
C VAL A 778 6.45 -3.41 -7.67
N ARG A 779 6.40 -3.64 -8.99
CA ARG A 779 6.83 -2.68 -10.00
C ARG A 779 5.61 -2.22 -10.78
N ASN A 780 5.38 -0.92 -10.86
CA ASN A 780 4.35 -0.30 -11.71
C ASN A 780 5.05 0.35 -12.91
N GLY A 781 5.10 -0.37 -14.03
CA GLY A 781 5.76 0.09 -15.25
C GLY A 781 7.27 0.28 -15.14
N VAL A 782 7.84 1.11 -16.02
CA VAL A 782 9.31 1.17 -16.21
C VAL A 782 10.03 1.97 -15.11
N LYS A 783 9.39 3.00 -14.52
CA LYS A 783 10.06 3.98 -13.65
C LYS A 783 9.73 3.89 -12.15
N ASP A 784 8.59 3.31 -11.73
CA ASP A 784 8.19 3.28 -10.32
C ASP A 784 8.16 1.87 -9.74
N SER A 785 9.01 1.64 -8.72
CA SER A 785 8.88 0.52 -7.79
C SER A 785 8.14 0.96 -6.53
N SER A 786 7.27 0.10 -6.02
CA SER A 786 6.57 0.33 -4.76
C SER A 786 6.56 -0.91 -3.88
N ASN A 787 6.77 -0.74 -2.58
CA ASN A 787 6.49 -1.80 -1.61
C ASN A 787 5.05 -1.67 -1.12
N ILE A 788 4.33 -2.78 -1.02
CA ILE A 788 2.99 -2.85 -0.42
C ILE A 788 3.09 -3.75 0.79
N ILE A 789 2.80 -3.20 1.96
CA ILE A 789 2.95 -3.91 3.23
C ILE A 789 1.63 -3.81 3.98
N ALA A 790 1.25 -4.90 4.65
CA ALA A 790 0.02 -4.98 5.42
C ALA A 790 0.24 -5.69 6.76
N GLY A 791 -0.56 -5.30 7.74
CA GLY A 791 -0.47 -5.84 9.08
C GLY A 791 -1.58 -5.34 9.96
N SER A 792 -1.44 -5.64 11.25
CA SER A 792 -2.34 -5.18 12.30
C SER A 792 -1.56 -4.49 13.40
N PHE A 793 -2.19 -3.51 14.05
CA PHE A 793 -1.57 -2.75 15.13
C PHE A 793 -2.55 -2.43 16.27
N LEU A 794 -2.03 -2.50 17.48
CA LEU A 794 -2.60 -2.00 18.72
C LEU A 794 -1.88 -0.69 19.11
N GLY A 795 -2.61 0.22 19.76
CA GLY A 795 -2.06 1.52 20.17
C GLY A 795 -1.75 2.43 18.99
N THR A 796 -0.54 2.98 18.94
CA THR A 796 -0.14 3.95 17.91
C THR A 796 0.83 3.33 16.92
N LEU A 797 0.53 3.35 15.62
CA LEU A 797 1.43 3.02 14.53
C LEU A 797 1.96 4.33 13.92
N GLN A 798 3.23 4.62 14.14
CA GLN A 798 3.95 5.62 13.35
C GLN A 798 4.33 5.02 11.98
N ALA A 799 4.17 5.79 10.90
CA ALA A 799 4.59 5.41 9.54
C ALA A 799 5.28 6.61 8.87
N GLY A 800 6.59 6.75 9.13
CA GLY A 800 7.34 7.98 8.82
C GLY A 800 6.74 9.20 9.52
N ALA A 801 6.33 10.22 8.74
CA ALA A 801 5.66 11.42 9.26
C ALA A 801 4.17 11.21 9.59
N LEU A 802 3.57 10.09 9.17
CA LEU A 802 2.17 9.77 9.45
C LEU A 802 2.03 9.05 10.80
N SER A 803 0.94 9.28 11.51
CA SER A 803 0.67 8.65 12.82
C SER A 803 -0.78 8.17 12.86
N PHE A 804 -0.98 6.90 13.24
CA PHE A 804 -2.27 6.23 13.27
C PHE A 804 -2.52 5.67 14.66
N ARG A 805 -3.70 5.90 15.23
CA ARG A 805 -4.02 5.44 16.59
C ARG A 805 -5.26 4.54 16.56
N SER A 806 -5.10 3.29 16.97
CA SER A 806 -6.20 2.38 17.29
C SER A 806 -6.72 2.68 18.69
N SER A 807 -8.04 2.65 18.85
CA SER A 807 -8.73 2.80 20.15
C SER A 807 -9.37 1.49 20.63
N THR A 808 -9.10 0.38 19.97
CA THR A 808 -9.78 -0.92 20.14
C THR A 808 -8.77 -2.07 20.21
N LYS A 809 -9.23 -3.32 20.16
CA LYS A 809 -8.38 -4.53 20.29
C LYS A 809 -7.48 -4.82 19.07
N GLY A 810 -7.32 -3.88 18.14
CA GLY A 810 -6.43 -3.98 16.97
C GLY A 810 -7.07 -3.48 15.68
N ASP A 811 -6.39 -2.56 15.00
CA ASP A 811 -6.76 -2.03 13.68
C ASP A 811 -5.92 -2.71 12.58
N VAL A 812 -6.42 -2.65 11.33
CA VAL A 812 -5.69 -3.05 10.12
C VAL A 812 -4.98 -1.85 9.52
N PHE A 813 -3.82 -2.08 8.89
CA PHE A 813 -3.22 -1.12 7.97
C PHE A 813 -2.80 -1.79 6.65
N VAL A 814 -2.88 -1.01 5.57
CA VAL A 814 -2.17 -1.26 4.32
C VAL A 814 -1.51 0.05 3.92
N ALA A 815 -0.25 -0.01 3.51
CA ALA A 815 0.44 1.16 2.99
C ALA A 815 1.37 0.81 1.82
N LYS A 816 1.49 1.78 0.90
CA LYS A 816 2.25 1.70 -0.34
C LYS A 816 3.40 2.69 -0.29
N GLU A 817 4.62 2.20 -0.15
CA GLU A 817 5.83 3.03 -0.21
C GLU A 817 6.18 3.29 -1.69
N ALA A 818 6.25 4.56 -2.12
CA ALA A 818 6.59 4.93 -3.49
C ALA A 818 7.73 5.96 -3.51
N GLY A 819 8.97 5.47 -3.49
CA GLY A 819 10.21 6.18 -3.85
C GLY A 819 10.69 7.33 -2.96
N LYS A 820 9.78 8.21 -2.50
CA LYS A 820 10.02 9.36 -1.60
C LYS A 820 8.73 9.95 -0.98
N ILE A 821 7.55 9.43 -1.32
CA ILE A 821 6.25 9.89 -0.77
C ILE A 821 5.65 8.78 0.08
N ALA A 822 5.20 9.13 1.29
CA ALA A 822 4.40 8.25 2.14
C ALA A 822 3.03 8.03 1.48
N GLY A 823 2.92 6.97 0.69
CA GLY A 823 1.68 6.64 -0.02
C GLY A 823 0.58 6.19 0.93
N SER A 824 -0.66 6.43 0.50
CA SER A 824 -1.89 6.26 1.26
C SER A 824 -1.87 5.08 2.24
N VAL A 825 -1.73 5.39 3.52
CA VAL A 825 -2.05 4.46 4.60
C VAL A 825 -3.56 4.50 4.76
N VAL A 826 -4.24 3.39 4.47
CA VAL A 826 -5.65 3.27 4.84
C VAL A 826 -5.68 2.72 6.26
N GLN A 827 -6.03 3.57 7.23
CA GLN A 827 -6.36 3.15 8.60
C GLN A 827 -7.87 2.90 8.70
N TRP A 828 -8.23 1.81 9.38
CA TRP A 828 -9.58 1.54 9.84
C TRP A 828 -9.67 1.70 11.36
N PRO A 829 -10.02 2.89 11.89
CA PRO A 829 -10.24 3.04 13.32
C PRO A 829 -11.47 2.26 13.79
N HIS A 830 -11.40 1.74 15.01
CA HIS A 830 -12.50 1.09 15.75
C HIS A 830 -12.85 -0.35 15.34
N LEU A 831 -11.91 -1.12 14.80
CA LEU A 831 -12.14 -2.54 14.56
C LEU A 831 -12.01 -3.36 15.85
N GLN A 832 -12.95 -4.28 16.11
CA GLN A 832 -12.82 -5.21 17.23
C GLN A 832 -11.99 -6.43 16.82
N SER A 833 -10.78 -6.52 17.38
CA SER A 833 -9.96 -7.74 17.40
C SER A 833 -9.74 -8.37 16.02
N VAL A 834 -9.01 -7.64 15.16
CA VAL A 834 -8.75 -7.98 13.75
C VAL A 834 -7.25 -8.19 13.49
N THR A 835 -6.91 -9.28 12.80
CA THR A 835 -5.53 -9.68 12.47
C THR A 835 -5.39 -9.95 10.98
N VAL A 836 -4.64 -9.12 10.23
CA VAL A 836 -4.23 -9.45 8.85
C VAL A 836 -3.35 -10.70 8.87
N ARG A 837 -3.51 -11.61 7.91
CA ARG A 837 -2.62 -12.76 7.72
C ARG A 837 -1.88 -12.73 6.40
N ASP A 838 -2.56 -12.37 5.31
CA ASP A 838 -1.97 -12.37 3.98
C ASP A 838 -2.61 -11.31 3.08
N ILE A 839 -1.91 -10.96 2.00
CA ILE A 839 -2.41 -10.08 0.94
C ILE A 839 -2.12 -10.69 -0.43
N ALA A 840 -2.96 -10.37 -1.41
CA ALA A 840 -2.79 -10.80 -2.80
C ALA A 840 -3.04 -9.63 -3.75
N LEU A 841 -2.16 -9.45 -4.73
CA LEU A 841 -2.16 -8.29 -5.61
C LEU A 841 -3.19 -8.45 -6.74
N LYS A 842 -4.00 -7.41 -6.98
CA LYS A 842 -4.85 -7.33 -8.18
C LYS A 842 -4.09 -6.62 -9.30
N TRP A 843 -3.56 -7.39 -10.23
CA TRP A 843 -2.99 -6.85 -11.46
C TRP A 843 -4.09 -6.45 -12.44
N ASN A 844 -3.79 -5.48 -13.31
CA ASN A 844 -4.63 -5.15 -14.44
C ASN A 844 -4.65 -6.30 -15.47
N LYS A 845 -5.57 -6.26 -16.45
CA LYS A 845 -5.69 -7.30 -17.49
C LYS A 845 -4.41 -7.55 -18.29
N SER A 846 -3.49 -6.58 -18.37
CA SER A 846 -2.20 -6.74 -19.06
C SER A 846 -1.07 -7.27 -18.17
N GLY A 847 -1.30 -7.48 -16.86
CA GLY A 847 -0.28 -7.92 -15.91
C GLY A 847 0.86 -6.91 -15.66
N MET A 848 0.69 -5.64 -16.05
CA MET A 848 1.76 -4.62 -16.04
C MET A 848 1.70 -3.64 -14.86
N ASN A 849 0.51 -3.42 -14.29
CA ASN A 849 0.28 -2.49 -13.18
C ASN A 849 -0.64 -3.14 -12.15
N VAL A 850 -0.47 -2.79 -10.87
CA VAL A 850 -1.35 -3.23 -9.79
C VAL A 850 -2.43 -2.17 -9.55
N GLU A 851 -3.69 -2.55 -9.77
CA GLU A 851 -4.87 -1.70 -9.57
C GLU A 851 -5.21 -1.56 -8.08
N GLY A 852 -4.97 -2.61 -7.31
CA GLY A 852 -5.24 -2.66 -5.89
C GLY A 852 -4.75 -3.94 -5.23
N VAL A 853 -5.12 -4.15 -3.98
CA VAL A 853 -4.70 -5.30 -3.17
C VAL A 853 -5.88 -5.92 -2.45
N TYR A 854 -5.98 -7.24 -2.48
CA TYR A 854 -6.85 -8.01 -1.61
C TYR A 854 -6.14 -8.26 -0.30
N VAL A 855 -6.80 -7.96 0.82
CA VAL A 855 -6.33 -8.23 2.18
C VAL A 855 -7.18 -9.31 2.78
N GLY A 856 -6.52 -10.33 3.32
CA GLY A 856 -7.16 -11.40 4.07
C GLY A 856 -6.66 -11.42 5.52
N GLY A 857 -7.57 -11.76 6.43
CA GLY A 857 -7.23 -11.90 7.84
C GLY A 857 -8.34 -12.55 8.65
N GLU A 858 -8.21 -12.46 9.96
CA GLU A 858 -9.11 -12.98 10.97
C GLU A 858 -9.80 -11.81 11.69
N PHE A 859 -11.06 -11.95 12.09
CA PHE A 859 -11.77 -11.00 12.95
C PHE A 859 -12.72 -11.72 13.91
N SER A 860 -13.12 -11.04 15.00
CA SER A 860 -14.06 -11.57 15.99
C SER A 860 -15.01 -10.48 16.47
N GLY A 861 -16.28 -10.80 16.66
CA GLY A 861 -17.31 -9.80 16.94
C GLY A 861 -17.72 -9.04 15.67
N THR A 862 -17.84 -7.72 15.74
CA THR A 862 -18.24 -6.89 14.59
C THR A 862 -17.11 -5.98 14.12
N MET A 863 -16.77 -6.08 12.83
CA MET A 863 -15.81 -5.24 12.11
C MET A 863 -16.58 -4.22 11.27
N VAL A 864 -16.37 -2.92 11.50
CA VAL A 864 -17.06 -1.83 10.78
C VAL A 864 -16.10 -1.14 9.81
N LEU A 865 -16.43 -1.15 8.52
CA LEU A 865 -15.63 -0.56 7.45
C LEU A 865 -15.96 0.93 7.23
N PRO A 866 -15.12 1.73 6.55
CA PRO A 866 -15.26 3.20 6.49
C PRO A 866 -16.42 3.64 5.60
N ASN A 867 -16.91 2.73 4.75
CA ASN A 867 -18.13 2.88 3.97
C ASN A 867 -19.41 2.59 4.79
N GLY A 868 -19.29 2.32 6.09
CA GLY A 868 -20.38 2.00 7.00
C GLY A 868 -20.87 0.54 6.93
N LEU A 869 -20.21 -0.33 6.15
CA LEU A 869 -20.55 -1.74 6.11
C LEU A 869 -20.01 -2.47 7.35
N SER A 870 -20.88 -3.18 8.06
CA SER A 870 -20.51 -4.05 9.18
C SER A 870 -20.44 -5.52 8.74
N LEU A 871 -19.35 -6.20 9.08
CA LEU A 871 -19.24 -7.66 9.05
C LEU A 871 -19.27 -8.16 10.50
N THR A 872 -20.04 -9.21 10.78
CA THR A 872 -20.16 -9.80 12.13
C THR A 872 -19.80 -11.28 12.05
N SER A 873 -18.91 -11.76 12.92
CA SER A 873 -18.51 -13.17 12.96
C SER A 873 -19.70 -14.05 13.33
N TYR A 874 -19.86 -15.19 12.65
CA TYR A 874 -20.92 -16.16 12.99
C TYR A 874 -20.61 -16.95 14.26
N GLY A 875 -19.34 -16.97 14.66
CA GLY A 875 -18.84 -17.67 15.83
C GLY A 875 -17.80 -16.86 16.58
N LYS A 876 -16.73 -17.53 17.02
CA LYS A 876 -15.65 -16.89 17.76
C LYS A 876 -14.81 -16.00 16.85
N LYS A 877 -14.34 -16.55 15.72
CA LYS A 877 -13.38 -15.91 14.82
C LYS A 877 -13.61 -16.39 13.41
N ASP A 878 -13.83 -15.44 12.51
CA ASP A 878 -14.09 -15.68 11.10
C ASP A 878 -12.96 -15.08 10.26
N ILE A 879 -12.80 -15.56 9.02
CA ILE A 879 -11.90 -14.96 8.03
C ILE A 879 -12.62 -13.83 7.30
N PHE A 880 -11.95 -12.68 7.11
CA PHE A 880 -12.39 -11.64 6.17
C PHE A 880 -11.49 -11.61 4.92
N VAL A 881 -12.06 -11.21 3.79
CA VAL A 881 -11.33 -10.87 2.57
C VAL A 881 -11.90 -9.59 1.98
N MET A 882 -11.05 -8.57 1.80
CA MET A 882 -11.42 -7.23 1.33
C MET A 882 -10.53 -6.79 0.18
N PHE A 883 -11.10 -6.20 -0.86
CA PHE A 883 -10.37 -5.49 -1.91
C PHE A 883 -10.16 -4.02 -1.53
N ILE A 884 -8.95 -3.51 -1.72
CA ILE A 884 -8.60 -2.09 -1.61
C ILE A 884 -8.08 -1.64 -2.97
N ASP A 885 -8.79 -0.69 -3.57
CA ASP A 885 -8.34 0.03 -4.74
C ASP A 885 -7.37 1.15 -4.31
N PHE A 886 -6.22 1.30 -4.97
CA PHE A 886 -5.26 2.34 -4.57
C PHE A 886 -5.71 3.76 -4.92
N SER A 887 -6.72 3.92 -5.77
CA SER A 887 -7.30 5.22 -6.14
C SER A 887 -8.58 5.55 -5.37
N SER A 888 -9.44 4.57 -5.07
CA SER A 888 -10.74 4.80 -4.43
C SER A 888 -10.88 4.22 -3.01
N GLY A 889 -9.87 3.54 -2.47
CA GLY A 889 -9.89 2.96 -1.13
C GLY A 889 -10.62 1.60 -1.04
N PRO A 890 -11.16 1.22 0.14
CA PRO A 890 -11.80 -0.08 0.33
C PRO A 890 -13.06 -0.24 -0.52
N GLY A 891 -13.14 -1.35 -1.26
CA GLY A 891 -14.23 -1.68 -2.16
C GLY A 891 -14.98 -2.95 -1.73
N TRP A 892 -15.01 -3.94 -2.62
CA TRP A 892 -15.66 -5.23 -2.37
C TRP A 892 -15.07 -5.95 -1.14
N THR A 893 -15.91 -6.63 -0.38
CA THR A 893 -15.50 -7.35 0.83
C THR A 893 -16.45 -8.52 1.12
N THR A 894 -15.94 -9.56 1.77
CA THR A 894 -16.69 -10.75 2.18
C THR A 894 -16.07 -11.33 3.44
N HIS A 895 -16.77 -12.26 4.08
CA HIS A 895 -16.25 -13.07 5.17
C HIS A 895 -16.64 -14.54 5.00
N ILE A 896 -15.91 -15.39 5.71
CA ILE A 896 -15.83 -16.84 5.59
C ILE A 896 -15.70 -17.36 7.03
N GLY A 897 -16.72 -18.04 7.54
CA GLY A 897 -16.71 -18.46 8.95
C GLY A 897 -17.89 -19.32 9.36
N GLY A 898 -17.80 -19.88 10.55
CA GLY A 898 -18.75 -20.82 11.13
C GLY A 898 -19.05 -20.47 12.58
N VAL A 899 -19.22 -21.48 13.44
CA VAL A 899 -19.42 -21.28 14.89
C VAL A 899 -18.12 -21.40 15.70
N GLY A 900 -17.05 -21.86 15.07
CA GLY A 900 -15.75 -22.13 15.68
C GLY A 900 -14.76 -20.99 15.55
N ASP A 901 -13.47 -21.37 15.51
CA ASP A 901 -12.37 -20.52 15.08
C ASP A 901 -11.97 -20.91 13.64
N GLU A 902 -11.89 -19.91 12.76
CA GLU A 902 -11.33 -20.01 11.42
C GLU A 902 -10.07 -19.15 11.28
N TRP A 903 -9.00 -19.74 10.73
CA TRP A 903 -7.70 -19.08 10.52
C TRP A 903 -7.37 -19.01 9.04
N LEU A 904 -7.06 -17.80 8.55
CA LEU A 904 -6.53 -17.63 7.20
C LEU A 904 -5.07 -18.10 7.17
N GLN A 905 -4.78 -19.03 6.26
CA GLN A 905 -3.43 -19.53 6.01
C GLN A 905 -2.80 -18.85 4.80
N ARG A 906 -3.56 -18.69 3.71
CA ARG A 906 -3.04 -18.19 2.44
C ARG A 906 -4.09 -17.53 1.56
N LEU A 907 -3.73 -16.43 0.91
CA LEU A 907 -4.53 -15.74 -0.10
C LEU A 907 -3.78 -15.72 -1.43
N HIS A 908 -4.42 -16.18 -2.51
CA HIS A 908 -3.82 -16.21 -3.85
C HIS A 908 -4.83 -15.72 -4.88
N VAL A 909 -4.41 -14.91 -5.85
CA VAL A 909 -5.30 -14.34 -6.88
C VAL A 909 -4.84 -14.78 -8.26
N ARG A 910 -5.75 -15.38 -9.02
CA ARG A 910 -5.55 -15.78 -10.41
C ARG A 910 -6.47 -15.00 -11.32
N ILE A 911 -5.88 -14.23 -12.24
CA ILE A 911 -6.63 -13.56 -13.32
C ILE A 911 -6.77 -14.56 -14.46
N ALA A 912 -8.00 -14.91 -14.83
CA ALA A 912 -8.28 -15.90 -15.86
C ALA A 912 -9.60 -15.57 -16.57
N SER A 913 -9.53 -15.28 -17.87
CA SER A 913 -10.70 -14.93 -18.68
C SER A 913 -11.85 -15.93 -18.49
N PRO A 914 -13.08 -15.47 -18.17
CA PRO A 914 -13.56 -14.08 -18.25
C PRO A 914 -13.43 -13.23 -16.96
N GLY A 915 -12.87 -13.71 -15.85
CA GLY A 915 -12.95 -13.02 -14.53
C GLY A 915 -11.71 -13.12 -13.64
N ILE A 916 -11.89 -12.89 -12.34
CA ILE A 916 -10.85 -12.99 -11.31
C ILE A 916 -11.21 -14.09 -10.31
N GLY A 917 -10.33 -15.09 -10.15
CA GLY A 917 -10.44 -16.10 -9.10
C GLY A 917 -9.61 -15.70 -7.88
N ILE A 918 -10.25 -15.48 -6.74
CA ILE A 918 -9.60 -15.29 -5.44
C ILE A 918 -9.65 -16.63 -4.72
N HIS A 919 -8.49 -17.20 -4.46
CA HIS A 919 -8.32 -18.46 -3.77
C HIS A 919 -7.96 -18.18 -2.30
N VAL A 920 -8.82 -18.61 -1.38
CA VAL A 920 -8.71 -18.38 0.07
C VAL A 920 -8.48 -19.73 0.77
N GLY A 921 -7.26 -19.97 1.26
CA GLY A 921 -6.90 -21.17 2.01
C GLY A 921 -6.96 -20.91 3.51
N GLY A 922 -7.75 -21.71 4.23
CA GLY A 922 -7.91 -21.56 5.68
C GLY A 922 -8.04 -22.89 6.41
N ILE A 923 -7.96 -22.82 7.74
CA ILE A 923 -8.24 -23.93 8.67
C ILE A 923 -9.48 -23.54 9.50
N SER A 924 -10.37 -24.49 9.76
CA SER A 924 -11.58 -24.30 10.57
C SER A 924 -11.71 -25.38 11.65
N GLU A 925 -12.22 -25.02 12.83
CA GLU A 925 -12.69 -25.97 13.86
C GLU A 925 -14.16 -26.40 13.69
N SER A 926 -14.89 -25.87 12.69
CA SER A 926 -16.36 -25.95 12.62
C SER A 926 -16.93 -26.13 11.20
N GLU A 927 -18.26 -26.04 11.05
CA GLU A 927 -18.90 -25.96 9.74
C GLU A 927 -18.74 -24.55 9.16
N VAL A 928 -18.01 -24.40 8.05
CA VAL A 928 -17.79 -23.10 7.41
C VAL A 928 -19.00 -22.73 6.53
N LEU A 929 -19.59 -21.58 6.78
CA LEU A 929 -20.70 -21.02 6.00
C LEU A 929 -20.20 -20.05 4.93
N TYR A 930 -20.89 -20.02 3.79
CA TYR A 930 -20.78 -18.92 2.82
C TYR A 930 -22.00 -18.05 2.80
N HIS A 931 -21.81 -16.78 2.45
CA HIS A 931 -22.87 -15.85 2.12
C HIS A 931 -22.65 -15.26 0.72
N ASP A 932 -23.33 -15.81 -0.28
CA ASP A 932 -23.32 -15.34 -1.68
C ASP A 932 -24.38 -14.26 -1.97
N GLY A 933 -24.69 -13.43 -0.97
CA GLY A 933 -25.68 -12.34 -1.07
C GLY A 933 -27.15 -12.77 -1.15
N ALA A 934 -27.45 -14.06 -1.38
CA ALA A 934 -28.83 -14.56 -1.47
C ALA A 934 -29.07 -15.91 -0.74
N SER A 935 -28.03 -16.70 -0.45
CA SER A 935 -28.19 -17.98 0.26
C SER A 935 -27.02 -18.29 1.20
N SER A 936 -27.32 -18.83 2.38
CA SER A 936 -26.33 -19.49 3.22
C SER A 936 -26.18 -20.95 2.79
N LYS A 937 -25.02 -21.31 2.25
CA LYS A 937 -24.72 -22.69 1.87
C LYS A 937 -23.79 -23.31 2.90
N ARG A 938 -24.26 -24.41 3.51
CA ARG A 938 -23.47 -25.20 4.46
C ARG A 938 -22.39 -25.98 3.73
N SER A 939 -21.22 -26.06 4.36
CA SER A 939 -20.14 -26.95 3.99
C SER A 939 -19.49 -27.47 5.27
N LEU A 940 -19.01 -28.71 5.24
CA LEU A 940 -18.48 -29.48 6.37
C LEU A 940 -19.54 -29.96 7.37
N ALA A 941 -19.14 -30.94 8.18
CA ALA A 941 -19.85 -31.49 9.33
C ALA A 941 -18.92 -31.51 10.54
N SER A 942 -19.45 -31.29 11.75
CA SER A 942 -18.69 -31.02 12.98
C SER A 942 -17.51 -31.97 13.29
N GLY A 943 -16.37 -31.38 13.74
CA GLY A 943 -15.26 -32.09 14.39
C GLY A 943 -13.88 -31.95 13.71
N ALA A 944 -12.87 -31.69 14.55
CA ALA A 944 -11.42 -31.51 14.26
C ALA A 944 -11.05 -30.29 13.38
N ARG A 945 -9.79 -29.84 13.49
CA ARG A 945 -9.21 -28.78 12.65
C ARG A 945 -9.03 -29.26 11.21
N ARG A 946 -9.78 -28.70 10.27
CA ARG A 946 -9.75 -29.07 8.84
C ARG A 946 -9.30 -27.93 7.95
N MET A 947 -8.53 -28.26 6.91
CA MET A 947 -8.15 -27.33 5.86
C MET A 947 -9.20 -27.21 4.75
N PHE A 948 -9.36 -26.02 4.18
CA PHE A 948 -10.20 -25.74 3.02
C PHE A 948 -9.52 -24.77 2.06
N ILE A 949 -9.87 -24.82 0.76
CA ILE A 949 -9.46 -23.80 -0.21
C ILE A 949 -10.66 -23.34 -1.04
N TRP A 950 -10.97 -22.07 -0.93
CA TRP A 950 -12.14 -21.45 -1.55
C TRP A 950 -11.77 -20.65 -2.80
N ASN A 951 -12.27 -21.04 -3.97
CA ASN A 951 -12.24 -20.20 -5.16
C ASN A 951 -13.49 -19.29 -5.24
N LEU A 952 -13.33 -18.01 -4.93
CA LEU A 952 -14.32 -16.95 -5.12
C LEU A 952 -14.13 -16.35 -6.52
N ARG A 953 -15.16 -16.41 -7.36
CA ARG A 953 -15.11 -15.84 -8.72
C ARG A 953 -15.79 -14.47 -8.73
N LEU A 954 -15.05 -13.44 -9.13
CA LEU A 954 -15.51 -12.07 -9.41
C LEU A 954 -15.55 -11.80 -10.93
#